data_AF-A0A316EWF9-F1
#
_entry.id   AF-A0A316EWF9-F1
#
_cell.length_a   1.000
_cell.length_b   1.000
_cell.length_c   1.000
_cell.angle_alpha   90.00
_cell.angle_beta   90.00
_cell.angle_gamma   90.00
#
_symmetry.space_group_name_H-M   'P 1'
#
loop_
_entity.id
_entity.type
_entity.pdbx_description
1 polymer ?
#
loop_
_entity_poly.entity_id
_entity_poly.type
_entity_poly.pdbx_seq_one_letter_code
_entity_poly.pdbx_strand_id
1 'polypeptide(L)'
;MHKNTPYRHLAPFPKPHSAAIGALTALTALSAAALLTACGGDDSSASNGTSGTTTPASVTVQGSVVGTAMKNPTGAAASSASGVDYAKSTTGDDVDQKPTAIAYGNATVCADVNGNGVCDQGEASTTTAADGTFKLTVPQSVTGTSLVATVSTNSTFADPNQSGTSANVAKKMVLRSAPDQSLNGANVVISPLTTEVVRLMQSEKLAYADATARLAGRLSFNNDTAQSTDVTVKPTDVVANAGSVADANAKKALLTEANALANRFALASTMLDRGYASDAKTDPVTTLAAAQDAAFNPEGIPRYDHLFVVIFENHSNQTIDNPSYPNLYRYLNQEGNKAANYFSTGNPSEPNYISLASADDWGVSDDSPWNCLPTGNTADAPTDTFVPLSACTNTAIHNLKNRRNLFTATYKAGLSTRVYSESMDPGQDPRKDGAGNSTIMGANTSNGTNTLEPMIGGLYKTKHHPAVNFDDVRNRPDFFKNLARSVGGGQWDSAIDAYAKTNNITWNTHQFEDDLKSGDVGALNYIVPDQCDDMHATGSAVANCTGGTAIISRGDLYAKYLVEKIQASPVWKNTNKRSAIVMIFDEGTSFFGSSSCCGWNVGGLQSSGVPLGESNTTPVPTYSKSNRGDGPTIFSVLTNQPNAPKKVVDSDSYSHFSFVRTMQDMFALADPGVNTSYMNRSKYTEKFIADNLANLAEYSGSGDTHFDAVRPMNHTYVMKAGDRVSGGATAGSGGSGSFNNGNVASGPDSTQTNIFALR
;
A
#
# COMPACT_ATOMS: atom_id res chain seq x y z
N MET A 1 -35.08 54.40 -40.89
CA MET A 1 -35.77 53.78 -42.05
C MET A 1 -36.73 52.73 -41.53
N HIS A 2 -38.01 52.92 -41.83
CA HIS A 2 -39.14 52.00 -41.63
C HIS A 2 -38.83 50.57 -42.13
N LYS A 3 -39.39 49.46 -41.59
CA LYS A 3 -40.81 49.07 -41.47
C LYS A 3 -40.85 47.79 -40.58
N ASN A 4 -41.64 47.72 -39.50
CA ASN A 4 -43.03 47.23 -39.37
C ASN A 4 -43.17 45.78 -38.82
N THR A 5 -43.32 45.69 -37.50
CA THR A 5 -44.38 45.07 -36.65
C THR A 5 -45.64 44.43 -37.30
N PRO A 6 -46.61 43.80 -36.55
CA PRO A 6 -46.60 42.81 -35.43
C PRO A 6 -47.87 41.87 -35.41
N TYR A 7 -48.19 41.28 -34.22
CA TYR A 7 -49.51 40.82 -33.66
C TYR A 7 -49.64 39.31 -33.37
N ARG A 8 -50.26 38.80 -32.28
CA ARG A 8 -51.12 39.39 -31.22
C ARG A 8 -51.22 38.46 -29.98
N HIS A 9 -51.49 39.10 -28.83
CA HIS A 9 -51.93 38.59 -27.53
C HIS A 9 -53.16 37.66 -27.50
N LEU A 10 -53.35 36.90 -26.40
CA LEU A 10 -54.40 37.11 -25.36
C LEU A 10 -54.27 36.12 -24.16
N ALA A 11 -54.38 36.65 -22.94
CA ALA A 11 -54.68 35.96 -21.66
C ALA A 11 -56.21 36.11 -21.34
N PRO A 12 -56.85 35.72 -20.20
CA PRO A 12 -56.39 35.08 -18.93
C PRO A 12 -57.34 33.98 -18.30
N PHE A 13 -56.90 33.40 -17.16
CA PHE A 13 -57.55 32.72 -16.00
C PHE A 13 -59.08 32.38 -15.93
N PRO A 14 -59.50 31.25 -15.27
CA PRO A 14 -59.64 31.20 -13.79
C PRO A 14 -59.30 29.85 -13.07
N LYS A 15 -59.06 29.94 -11.74
CA LYS A 15 -59.01 28.86 -10.70
C LYS A 15 -60.44 28.52 -10.18
N PRO A 16 -60.69 27.58 -9.22
CA PRO A 16 -59.82 26.60 -8.52
C PRO A 16 -60.41 25.15 -8.48
N HIS A 17 -59.71 24.16 -7.90
CA HIS A 17 -60.21 23.30 -6.80
C HIS A 17 -59.19 22.20 -6.38
N SER A 18 -58.80 22.27 -5.11
CA SER A 18 -58.58 21.19 -4.11
C SER A 18 -57.59 20.02 -4.36
N ALA A 19 -56.47 20.04 -3.62
CA ALA A 19 -55.98 19.03 -2.64
C ALA A 19 -54.47 19.32 -2.37
N ALA A 20 -54.06 19.93 -1.25
CA ALA A 20 -53.78 19.28 0.07
C ALA A 20 -52.73 18.16 -0.10
N ILE A 21 -51.52 18.12 0.49
CA ILE A 21 -50.85 18.61 1.73
C ILE A 21 -49.33 18.38 1.46
N GLY A 22 -48.36 19.28 1.70
CA GLY A 22 -47.80 19.67 3.00
C GLY A 22 -46.84 18.61 3.55
N ALA A 23 -45.54 18.67 3.25
CA ALA A 23 -44.49 19.22 4.12
C ALA A 23 -43.81 18.20 5.07
N LEU A 24 -42.48 18.34 5.13
CA LEU A 24 -41.55 18.09 6.24
C LEU A 24 -41.78 16.87 7.15
N THR A 25 -40.74 16.05 7.29
CA THR A 25 -40.42 15.44 8.59
C THR A 25 -38.91 15.41 8.80
N ALA A 26 -38.50 16.16 9.83
CA ALA A 26 -37.27 15.95 10.57
C ALA A 26 -37.54 14.99 11.74
N LEU A 27 -36.44 14.47 12.28
CA LEU A 27 -36.24 13.94 13.64
C LEU A 27 -36.48 12.46 13.95
N THR A 28 -35.53 12.00 14.78
CA THR A 28 -35.59 11.03 15.88
C THR A 28 -35.30 9.56 15.60
N ALA A 29 -34.10 9.17 16.03
CA ALA A 29 -33.74 7.84 16.49
C ALA A 29 -34.61 7.42 17.68
N LEU A 30 -35.20 6.23 17.60
CA LEU A 30 -35.61 5.46 18.77
C LEU A 30 -35.15 4.01 18.62
N SER A 31 -34.38 3.60 19.62
CA SER A 31 -34.02 2.24 20.00
C SER A 31 -35.24 1.32 20.14
N ALA A 32 -35.19 0.14 19.51
CA ALA A 32 -36.13 -0.94 19.76
C ALA A 32 -35.43 -2.09 20.51
N ALA A 33 -35.74 -2.22 21.80
CA ALA A 33 -35.49 -3.41 22.58
C ALA A 33 -36.65 -4.39 22.34
N ALA A 34 -36.35 -5.62 21.90
CA ALA A 34 -37.33 -6.69 21.81
C ALA A 34 -37.24 -7.57 23.07
N LEU A 35 -38.17 -7.36 23.99
CA LEU A 35 -38.52 -8.31 25.04
C LEU A 35 -39.41 -9.40 24.43
N LEU A 36 -38.96 -10.65 24.50
CA LEU A 36 -39.78 -11.81 24.17
C LEU A 36 -40.60 -12.20 25.42
N THR A 37 -41.91 -11.96 25.36
CA THR A 37 -42.90 -12.49 26.32
C THR A 37 -43.26 -13.94 25.98
N ALA A 38 -43.12 -14.82 26.96
CA ALA A 38 -43.55 -16.22 26.94
C ALA A 38 -45.06 -16.35 27.25
N CYS A 39 -45.71 -17.38 26.69
CA CYS A 39 -47.06 -17.83 27.04
C CYS A 39 -47.09 -19.35 27.26
N GLY A 40 -47.63 -19.75 28.43
CA GLY A 40 -48.36 -21.00 28.76
C GLY A 40 -47.59 -22.33 28.69
N GLY A 41 -47.59 -23.22 29.67
CA GLY A 41 -48.46 -23.47 30.83
C GLY A 41 -48.72 -24.98 30.91
N ASP A 42 -48.43 -25.62 32.05
CA ASP A 42 -49.21 -26.74 32.62
C ASP A 42 -48.60 -27.27 33.95
N ASP A 43 -49.46 -27.93 34.72
CA ASP A 43 -49.58 -27.95 36.17
C ASP A 43 -48.69 -28.92 37.00
N SER A 44 -48.61 -28.55 38.30
CA SER A 44 -48.58 -29.40 39.51
C SER A 44 -47.27 -30.05 39.97
N SER A 45 -46.69 -29.50 41.05
CA SER A 45 -46.72 -30.07 42.41
C SER A 45 -45.61 -29.47 43.28
N ALA A 46 -46.00 -28.94 44.43
CA ALA A 46 -45.09 -28.36 45.41
C ALA A 46 -44.22 -29.45 46.06
N SER A 47 -42.90 -29.31 45.96
CA SER A 47 -41.97 -29.89 46.91
C SER A 47 -40.92 -28.85 47.30
N ASN A 48 -40.76 -28.69 48.61
CA ASN A 48 -39.92 -27.71 49.26
C ASN A 48 -38.45 -28.17 49.10
N GLY A 49 -37.78 -27.72 48.04
CA GLY A 49 -36.39 -28.03 47.74
C GLY A 49 -35.50 -26.82 48.00
N THR A 50 -34.57 -26.97 48.94
CA THR A 50 -33.42 -26.08 49.16
C THR A 50 -32.81 -25.62 47.84
N SER A 51 -32.67 -24.30 47.68
CA SER A 51 -31.92 -23.62 46.63
C SER A 51 -30.46 -24.08 46.67
N GLY A 52 -30.17 -25.18 45.98
CA GLY A 52 -28.83 -25.48 45.50
C GLY A 52 -28.61 -24.62 44.27
N THR A 53 -27.74 -23.63 44.38
CA THR A 53 -27.15 -22.95 43.21
C THR A 53 -26.46 -24.02 42.36
N THR A 54 -27.12 -24.50 41.31
CA THR A 54 -26.47 -25.34 40.31
C THR A 54 -25.40 -24.49 39.64
N THR A 55 -24.14 -24.77 39.95
CA THR A 55 -23.00 -24.20 39.26
C THR A 55 -23.21 -24.39 37.75
N PRO A 56 -23.11 -23.34 36.92
CA PRO A 56 -23.19 -23.49 35.48
C PRO A 56 -22.21 -24.59 35.05
N ALA A 57 -22.64 -25.48 34.17
CA ALA A 57 -21.74 -26.49 33.61
C ALA A 57 -20.52 -25.76 33.03
N SER A 58 -19.32 -26.28 33.28
CA SER A 58 -18.07 -25.69 32.84
C SER A 58 -17.21 -26.74 32.15
N VAL A 59 -16.39 -26.29 31.21
CA VAL A 59 -15.50 -27.17 30.46
C VAL A 59 -14.09 -26.61 30.52
N THR A 60 -13.11 -27.50 30.68
CA THR A 60 -11.70 -27.08 30.61
C THR A 60 -11.22 -27.17 29.18
N VAL A 61 -10.86 -26.03 28.61
CA VAL A 61 -10.18 -25.94 27.33
C VAL A 61 -8.67 -25.95 27.55
N GLN A 62 -7.96 -26.55 26.59
CA GLN A 62 -6.50 -26.46 26.50
C GLN A 62 -6.19 -25.71 25.21
N GLY A 63 -5.05 -25.02 25.13
CA GLY A 63 -4.80 -24.20 23.97
C GLY A 63 -3.39 -23.65 23.87
N SER A 64 -3.16 -22.83 22.85
CA SER A 64 -1.91 -22.11 22.66
C SER A 64 -2.15 -20.70 22.11
N VAL A 65 -1.32 -19.74 22.52
CA VAL A 65 -1.27 -18.40 21.95
C VAL A 65 -0.03 -18.32 21.05
N VAL A 66 -0.24 -18.15 19.75
CA VAL A 66 0.82 -18.29 18.73
C VAL A 66 0.81 -17.12 17.75
N GLY A 67 1.93 -16.93 17.06
CA GLY A 67 2.11 -15.90 16.05
C GLY A 67 3.22 -16.27 15.05
N THR A 68 3.71 -15.25 14.35
CA THR A 68 4.83 -15.38 13.41
C THR A 68 5.89 -14.33 13.72
N ALA A 69 7.16 -14.71 13.59
CA ALA A 69 8.28 -13.79 13.48
C ALA A 69 9.03 -14.03 12.16
N MET A 70 9.55 -12.98 11.54
CA MET A 70 10.36 -13.11 10.33
C MET A 70 11.81 -13.42 10.68
N LYS A 71 12.34 -14.50 10.11
CA LYS A 71 13.77 -14.79 10.11
C LYS A 71 14.42 -14.10 8.92
N ASN A 72 15.32 -13.18 9.19
CA ASN A 72 16.03 -12.43 8.16
C ASN A 72 17.28 -13.20 7.68
N PRO A 73 17.61 -13.14 6.39
CA PRO A 73 18.90 -13.57 5.88
C PRO A 73 20.03 -12.72 6.49
N THR A 74 21.24 -13.29 6.57
CA THR A 74 22.43 -12.55 7.02
C THR A 74 23.32 -12.15 5.83
N GLY A 75 24.28 -11.26 6.07
CA GLY A 75 25.18 -10.75 5.03
C GLY A 75 24.60 -9.58 4.24
N ALA A 76 25.12 -9.38 3.03
CA ALA A 76 24.72 -8.34 2.08
C ALA A 76 24.49 -8.94 0.68
N ALA A 77 23.98 -8.13 -0.25
CA ALA A 77 23.86 -8.51 -1.66
C ALA A 77 25.22 -8.93 -2.25
N ALA A 78 25.32 -10.14 -2.81
CA ALA A 78 26.58 -10.66 -3.33
C ALA A 78 26.81 -10.21 -4.79
N SER A 79 27.89 -9.45 -5.03
CA SER A 79 28.27 -8.97 -6.35
C SER A 79 29.79 -8.93 -6.54
N SER A 80 30.23 -9.04 -7.80
CA SER A 80 31.63 -9.13 -8.21
C SER A 80 31.86 -8.57 -9.62
N ALA A 81 33.12 -8.52 -10.07
CA ALA A 81 33.45 -8.16 -11.46
C ALA A 81 32.87 -9.08 -12.52
N SER A 82 32.61 -10.33 -12.15
CA SER A 82 32.02 -11.34 -13.02
C SER A 82 30.50 -11.36 -13.02
N GLY A 83 29.83 -10.55 -12.19
CA GLY A 83 28.36 -10.52 -12.09
C GLY A 83 27.84 -10.60 -10.66
N VAL A 84 26.54 -10.87 -10.54
CA VAL A 84 25.79 -10.93 -9.28
C VAL A 84 25.40 -12.37 -8.94
N ASP A 85 25.29 -12.70 -7.65
CA ASP A 85 24.72 -13.98 -7.20
C ASP A 85 23.28 -13.73 -6.72
N TYR A 86 22.32 -14.25 -7.48
CA TYR A 86 20.89 -14.14 -7.18
C TYR A 86 20.42 -15.10 -6.09
N ALA A 87 21.20 -16.13 -5.74
CA ALA A 87 20.76 -17.15 -4.80
C ALA A 87 21.33 -16.96 -3.39
N LYS A 88 22.48 -16.28 -3.27
CA LYS A 88 23.28 -16.22 -2.04
C LYS A 88 23.64 -14.81 -1.63
N SER A 89 23.71 -14.60 -0.31
CA SER A 89 24.30 -13.40 0.27
C SER A 89 25.83 -13.52 0.36
N THR A 90 26.50 -12.44 0.79
CA THR A 90 27.95 -12.44 1.05
C THR A 90 28.40 -13.43 2.14
N THR A 91 27.49 -13.98 2.95
CA THR A 91 27.78 -15.04 3.93
C THR A 91 27.53 -16.46 3.39
N GLY A 92 27.03 -16.61 2.16
CA GLY A 92 26.67 -17.90 1.57
C GLY A 92 25.30 -18.45 2.01
N ASP A 93 24.54 -17.67 2.77
CA ASP A 93 23.20 -18.01 3.22
C ASP A 93 22.16 -17.83 2.10
N ASP A 94 21.00 -18.49 2.26
CA ASP A 94 19.79 -18.18 1.49
C ASP A 94 19.33 -16.75 1.79
N VAL A 95 18.83 -16.07 0.76
CA VAL A 95 18.47 -14.65 0.79
C VAL A 95 17.00 -14.40 1.11
N ASP A 96 16.14 -15.42 1.17
CA ASP A 96 14.72 -15.22 1.47
C ASP A 96 14.47 -14.96 2.96
N GLN A 97 13.65 -13.95 3.28
CA GLN A 97 13.04 -13.84 4.60
C GLN A 97 12.10 -15.03 4.84
N LYS A 98 12.23 -15.70 5.99
CA LYS A 98 11.45 -16.91 6.30
C LYS A 98 10.45 -16.63 7.43
N PRO A 99 9.14 -16.66 7.17
CA PRO A 99 8.15 -16.55 8.23
C PRO A 99 8.24 -17.79 9.13
N THR A 100 8.46 -17.58 10.42
CA THR A 100 8.71 -18.64 11.40
C THR A 100 7.62 -18.61 12.47
N ALA A 101 6.99 -19.76 12.72
CA ALA A 101 5.99 -19.89 13.77
C ALA A 101 6.63 -19.65 15.14
N ILE A 102 5.96 -18.86 15.98
CA ILE A 102 6.37 -18.57 17.35
C ILE A 102 5.20 -18.81 18.32
N ALA A 103 5.52 -19.02 19.59
CA ALA A 103 4.55 -19.11 20.66
C ALA A 103 4.80 -18.00 21.68
N TYR A 104 3.72 -17.40 22.19
CA TYR A 104 3.80 -16.29 23.13
C TYR A 104 3.69 -16.80 24.56
N GLY A 105 4.82 -16.87 25.25
CA GLY A 105 4.85 -17.11 26.69
C GLY A 105 4.49 -15.87 27.49
N ASN A 106 3.96 -16.07 28.70
CA ASN A 106 3.55 -14.99 29.58
C ASN A 106 2.48 -14.06 28.96
N ALA A 107 1.57 -14.60 28.16
CA ALA A 107 0.37 -13.92 27.68
C ALA A 107 -0.80 -14.22 28.61
N THR A 108 -1.63 -13.23 28.92
CA THR A 108 -2.84 -13.42 29.74
C THR A 108 -3.98 -13.88 28.86
N VAL A 109 -4.59 -15.02 29.18
CA VAL A 109 -5.74 -15.58 28.47
C VAL A 109 -6.95 -15.56 29.38
N CYS A 110 -8.09 -15.10 28.88
CA CYS A 110 -9.34 -15.05 29.62
C CYS A 110 -10.53 -15.52 28.78
N ALA A 111 -11.58 -15.97 29.47
CA ALA A 111 -12.88 -16.26 28.89
C ALA A 111 -13.68 -14.96 28.77
N ASP A 112 -13.92 -14.52 27.55
CA ASP A 112 -14.68 -13.30 27.23
C ASP A 112 -16.18 -13.61 27.30
N VAL A 113 -16.70 -13.62 28.52
CA VAL A 113 -18.07 -14.08 28.82
C VAL A 113 -19.10 -13.02 28.44
N ASN A 114 -18.71 -11.74 28.49
CA ASN A 114 -19.58 -10.63 28.13
C ASN A 114 -19.44 -10.18 26.67
N GLY A 115 -18.46 -10.72 25.93
CA GLY A 115 -18.27 -10.48 24.50
C GLY A 115 -17.67 -9.10 24.17
N ASN A 116 -17.05 -8.42 25.13
CA ASN A 116 -16.45 -7.10 24.92
C ASN A 116 -14.99 -7.17 24.41
N GLY A 117 -14.37 -8.36 24.43
CA GLY A 117 -13.00 -8.59 23.98
C GLY A 117 -11.92 -8.11 24.97
N VAL A 118 -12.26 -7.93 26.24
CA VAL A 118 -11.37 -7.47 27.31
C VAL A 118 -11.29 -8.54 28.38
N CYS A 119 -10.13 -8.72 29.03
CA CYS A 119 -10.05 -9.57 30.21
C CYS A 119 -10.54 -8.81 31.45
N ASP A 120 -11.80 -9.01 31.81
CA ASP A 120 -12.45 -8.28 32.89
C ASP A 120 -12.25 -8.93 34.27
N GLN A 121 -12.44 -8.12 35.31
CA GLN A 121 -12.48 -8.62 36.67
C GLN A 121 -13.68 -9.57 36.85
N GLY A 122 -13.40 -10.80 37.29
CA GLY A 122 -14.42 -11.84 37.47
C GLY A 122 -14.51 -12.83 36.31
N GLU A 123 -13.84 -12.56 35.19
CA GLU A 123 -13.67 -13.55 34.13
C GLU A 123 -12.58 -14.57 34.49
N ALA A 124 -12.82 -15.83 34.17
CA ALA A 124 -11.82 -16.87 34.34
C ALA A 124 -10.61 -16.54 33.46
N SER A 125 -9.42 -16.52 34.06
CA SER A 125 -8.18 -16.19 33.36
C SER A 125 -7.01 -17.08 33.79
N THR A 126 -6.00 -17.14 32.95
CA THR A 126 -4.76 -17.89 33.12
C THR A 126 -3.62 -17.18 32.39
N THR A 127 -2.40 -17.66 32.55
CA THR A 127 -1.23 -17.16 31.83
C THR A 127 -0.59 -18.30 31.05
N THR A 128 -0.14 -18.03 29.82
CA THR A 128 0.53 -19.03 29.01
C THR A 128 1.89 -19.43 29.59
N ALA A 129 2.22 -20.71 29.49
CA ALA A 129 3.56 -21.22 29.72
C ALA A 129 4.55 -20.68 28.68
N ALA A 130 5.85 -20.92 28.86
CA ALA A 130 6.90 -20.41 27.96
C ALA A 130 6.75 -20.87 26.49
N ASP A 131 6.12 -22.02 26.27
CA ASP A 131 5.79 -22.57 24.95
C ASP A 131 4.44 -22.06 24.40
N GLY A 132 3.85 -21.05 25.04
CA GLY A 132 2.58 -20.43 24.69
C GLY A 132 1.34 -21.25 25.05
N THR A 133 1.49 -22.43 25.68
CA THR A 133 0.35 -23.28 26.03
C THR A 133 -0.40 -22.78 27.27
N PHE A 134 -1.70 -23.07 27.34
CA PHE A 134 -2.52 -22.74 28.50
C PHE A 134 -3.60 -23.80 28.76
N LYS A 135 -4.15 -23.77 29.98
CA LYS A 135 -5.40 -24.45 30.35
C LYS A 135 -6.31 -23.48 31.06
N LEU A 136 -7.58 -23.47 30.69
CA LEU A 136 -8.57 -22.56 31.26
C LEU A 136 -9.92 -23.26 31.39
N THR A 137 -10.55 -23.13 32.56
CA THR A 137 -11.94 -23.58 32.75
C THR A 137 -12.87 -22.45 32.36
N VAL A 138 -13.75 -22.71 31.39
CA VAL A 138 -14.69 -21.72 30.85
C VAL A 138 -16.13 -22.17 31.06
N PRO A 139 -17.09 -21.23 31.12
CA PRO A 139 -18.51 -21.60 31.13
C PRO A 139 -18.86 -22.42 29.90
N GLN A 140 -19.58 -23.53 30.10
CA GLN A 140 -20.10 -24.32 29.01
C GLN A 140 -21.32 -23.60 28.44
N SER A 141 -21.23 -23.23 27.16
CA SER A 141 -22.32 -22.63 26.40
C SER A 141 -22.57 -23.46 25.14
N VAL A 142 -23.82 -23.46 24.67
CA VAL A 142 -24.20 -24.08 23.39
C VAL A 142 -23.53 -23.43 22.19
N THR A 143 -23.16 -22.15 22.30
CA THR A 143 -22.42 -21.40 21.27
C THR A 143 -20.92 -21.37 21.52
N GLY A 144 -20.46 -21.96 22.63
CA GLY A 144 -19.09 -21.78 23.13
C GLY A 144 -18.85 -20.40 23.72
N THR A 145 -17.60 -20.16 24.14
CA THR A 145 -17.12 -18.94 24.79
C THR A 145 -15.91 -18.42 24.02
N SER A 146 -15.95 -17.15 23.63
CA SER A 146 -14.80 -16.46 23.02
C SER A 146 -13.64 -16.44 24.02
N LEU A 147 -12.41 -16.64 23.55
CA LEU A 147 -11.22 -16.44 24.39
C LEU A 147 -10.45 -15.23 23.89
N VAL A 148 -9.94 -14.44 24.82
CA VAL A 148 -9.10 -13.28 24.54
C VAL A 148 -7.71 -13.56 25.12
N ALA A 149 -6.68 -13.25 24.35
CA ALA A 149 -5.29 -13.26 24.80
C ALA A 149 -4.71 -11.84 24.70
N THR A 150 -4.33 -11.27 25.85
CA THR A 150 -3.52 -10.06 25.90
C THR A 150 -2.05 -10.46 25.83
N VAL A 151 -1.42 -10.24 24.68
CA VAL A 151 0.02 -10.37 24.48
C VAL A 151 0.64 -9.01 24.76
N SER A 152 1.25 -8.89 25.94
CA SER A 152 1.82 -7.62 26.41
C SER A 152 3.29 -7.49 26.02
N THR A 153 3.89 -6.34 26.31
CA THR A 153 5.34 -6.13 26.17
C THR A 153 6.18 -6.98 27.14
N ASN A 154 5.56 -7.57 28.16
CA ASN A 154 6.17 -8.56 29.05
C ASN A 154 6.03 -10.01 28.54
N SER A 155 5.26 -10.23 27.47
CA SER A 155 5.16 -11.54 26.83
C SER A 155 6.43 -11.81 26.02
N THR A 156 6.84 -13.08 25.96
CA THR A 156 8.10 -13.50 25.35
C THR A 156 7.90 -14.50 24.23
N PHE A 157 8.82 -14.55 23.28
CA PHE A 157 8.87 -15.57 22.23
C PHE A 157 10.32 -15.94 21.90
N ALA A 158 10.53 -17.11 21.30
CA ALA A 158 11.85 -17.51 20.79
C ALA A 158 12.16 -16.75 19.49
N ASP A 159 13.19 -15.88 19.50
CA ASP A 159 13.54 -15.05 18.34
C ASP A 159 14.28 -15.88 17.28
N PRO A 160 13.71 -16.07 16.06
CA PRO A 160 14.37 -16.86 15.02
C PRO A 160 15.63 -16.21 14.45
N ASN A 161 15.88 -14.93 14.75
CA ASN A 161 17.11 -14.21 14.36
C ASN A 161 18.22 -14.36 15.41
N GLN A 162 17.91 -14.81 16.63
CA GLN A 162 18.85 -14.94 17.74
C GLN A 162 18.67 -16.32 18.40
N SER A 163 19.27 -17.35 17.79
CA SER A 163 19.13 -18.73 18.24
C SER A 163 19.41 -18.89 19.75
N GLY A 164 18.52 -19.58 20.45
CA GLY A 164 18.64 -19.84 21.89
C GLY A 164 18.27 -18.66 22.79
N THR A 165 17.78 -17.54 22.23
CA THR A 165 17.41 -16.34 22.99
C THR A 165 15.90 -16.10 22.92
N SER A 166 15.30 -15.76 24.06
CA SER A 166 13.93 -15.24 24.13
C SER A 166 13.93 -13.73 23.99
N ALA A 167 13.02 -13.20 23.17
CA ALA A 167 12.79 -11.77 23.02
C ALA A 167 11.42 -11.38 23.61
N ASN A 168 11.29 -10.12 24.02
CA ASN A 168 10.01 -9.53 24.40
C ASN A 168 9.24 -9.07 23.17
N VAL A 169 7.91 -9.16 23.25
CA VAL A 169 7.03 -8.60 22.22
C VAL A 169 7.14 -7.07 22.21
N ALA A 170 7.36 -6.48 21.04
CA ALA A 170 7.64 -5.05 20.91
C ALA A 170 6.43 -4.14 21.16
N LYS A 171 5.22 -4.60 20.83
CA LYS A 171 3.97 -3.84 21.00
C LYS A 171 2.88 -4.76 21.53
N LYS A 172 2.08 -4.26 22.47
CA LYS A 172 0.89 -4.96 22.98
C LYS A 172 -0.05 -5.28 21.82
N MET A 173 -0.59 -6.49 21.81
CA MET A 173 -1.69 -6.89 20.93
C MET A 173 -2.72 -7.71 21.69
N VAL A 174 -4.00 -7.53 21.34
CA VAL A 174 -5.11 -8.33 21.85
C VAL A 174 -5.60 -9.26 20.75
N LEU A 175 -5.44 -10.57 20.98
CA LEU A 175 -5.81 -11.64 20.06
C LEU A 175 -7.04 -12.39 20.56
N ARG A 176 -7.80 -13.01 19.65
CA ARG A 176 -9.09 -13.63 19.97
C ARG A 176 -9.27 -14.98 19.27
N SER A 177 -10.08 -15.85 19.87
CA SER A 177 -10.66 -17.02 19.21
C SER A 177 -12.18 -16.87 19.13
N ALA A 178 -12.79 -17.40 18.07
CA ALA A 178 -14.24 -17.44 17.96
C ALA A 178 -14.83 -18.39 19.04
N PRO A 179 -16.06 -18.14 19.52
CA PRO A 179 -16.76 -19.02 20.46
C PRO A 179 -16.79 -20.49 20.00
N ASP A 180 -17.03 -20.72 18.71
CA ASP A 180 -17.07 -22.04 18.07
C ASP A 180 -15.81 -22.89 18.34
N GLN A 181 -14.65 -22.26 18.51
CA GLN A 181 -13.38 -22.96 18.75
C GLN A 181 -13.30 -23.61 20.14
N SER A 182 -14.08 -23.13 21.12
CA SER A 182 -14.02 -23.57 22.52
C SER A 182 -15.02 -24.69 22.87
N LEU A 183 -15.87 -25.09 21.93
CA LEU A 183 -16.91 -26.08 22.14
C LEU A 183 -16.32 -27.42 22.60
N ASN A 184 -17.00 -28.08 23.53
CA ASN A 184 -16.72 -29.46 23.98
C ASN A 184 -15.28 -29.72 24.47
N GLY A 185 -14.61 -28.71 25.04
CA GLY A 185 -13.24 -28.89 25.59
C GLY A 185 -12.17 -29.03 24.51
N ALA A 186 -12.41 -28.44 23.34
CA ALA A 186 -11.49 -28.44 22.21
C ALA A 186 -10.13 -27.80 22.53
N ASN A 187 -9.15 -28.10 21.68
CA ASN A 187 -7.85 -27.45 21.69
C ASN A 187 -7.93 -26.10 20.97
N VAL A 188 -7.84 -24.99 21.71
CA VAL A 188 -8.05 -23.63 21.18
C VAL A 188 -6.73 -23.00 20.79
N VAL A 189 -6.62 -22.59 19.53
CA VAL A 189 -5.54 -21.71 19.07
C VAL A 189 -6.03 -20.28 19.11
N ILE A 190 -5.24 -19.40 19.72
CA ILE A 190 -5.42 -17.94 19.66
C ILE A 190 -4.24 -17.36 18.89
N SER A 191 -4.52 -16.75 17.74
CA SER A 191 -3.51 -16.20 16.83
C SER A 191 -4.03 -14.97 16.10
N PRO A 192 -3.18 -14.24 15.37
CA PRO A 192 -3.64 -13.21 14.46
C PRO A 192 -4.68 -13.73 13.44
N LEU A 193 -4.54 -14.96 12.94
CA LEU A 193 -5.50 -15.55 12.00
C LEU A 193 -6.88 -15.78 12.63
N THR A 194 -6.94 -16.33 13.84
CA THR A 194 -8.21 -16.55 14.54
C THR A 194 -8.86 -15.22 14.95
N THR A 195 -8.03 -14.21 15.24
CA THR A 195 -8.51 -12.85 15.52
C THR A 195 -9.14 -12.23 14.28
N GLU A 196 -8.57 -12.45 13.10
CA GLU A 196 -9.16 -12.01 11.83
C GLU A 196 -10.47 -12.74 11.52
N VAL A 197 -10.60 -14.03 11.86
CA VAL A 197 -11.88 -14.74 11.77
C VAL A 197 -12.96 -14.04 12.61
N VAL A 198 -12.65 -13.71 13.87
CA VAL A 198 -13.59 -12.98 14.74
C VAL A 198 -13.90 -11.59 14.17
N ARG A 199 -12.89 -10.87 13.64
CA ARG A 199 -13.10 -9.57 13.03
C ARG A 199 -14.02 -9.67 11.81
N LEU A 200 -13.83 -10.63 10.92
CA LEU A 200 -14.70 -10.87 9.76
C LEU A 200 -16.14 -11.21 10.18
N MET A 201 -16.34 -12.04 11.21
CA MET A 201 -17.66 -12.30 11.78
C MET A 201 -18.35 -11.00 12.24
N GLN A 202 -17.59 -10.08 12.84
CA GLN A 202 -18.11 -8.82 13.37
C GLN A 202 -18.34 -7.75 12.31
N SER A 203 -17.34 -7.53 11.44
CA SER A 203 -17.29 -6.44 10.46
C SER A 203 -18.12 -6.74 9.20
N GLU A 204 -18.14 -8.01 8.79
CA GLU A 204 -18.86 -8.47 7.59
C GLU A 204 -20.11 -9.28 7.92
N LYS A 205 -20.43 -9.47 9.22
CA LYS A 205 -21.60 -10.22 9.68
C LYS A 205 -21.64 -11.68 9.17
N LEU A 206 -20.45 -12.28 9.02
CA LEU A 206 -20.30 -13.66 8.57
C LEU A 206 -20.51 -14.66 9.71
N ALA A 207 -21.06 -15.84 9.39
CA ALA A 207 -21.00 -16.99 10.28
C ALA A 207 -19.54 -17.50 10.40
N TYR A 208 -19.23 -18.23 11.47
CA TYR A 208 -17.88 -18.76 11.70
C TYR A 208 -17.34 -19.61 10.52
N ALA A 209 -18.17 -20.49 9.97
CA ALA A 209 -17.81 -21.30 8.81
C ALA A 209 -17.49 -20.44 7.57
N ASP A 210 -18.25 -19.37 7.34
CA ASP A 210 -18.04 -18.46 6.21
C ASP A 210 -16.82 -17.57 6.42
N ALA A 211 -16.55 -17.12 7.66
CA ALA A 211 -15.38 -16.32 8.00
C ALA A 211 -14.07 -17.11 7.84
N THR A 212 -14.04 -18.37 8.31
CA THR A 212 -12.90 -19.27 8.11
C THR A 212 -12.71 -19.62 6.64
N ALA A 213 -13.79 -19.88 5.90
CA ALA A 213 -13.74 -20.12 4.46
C ALA A 213 -13.29 -18.88 3.67
N ARG A 214 -13.72 -17.67 4.06
CA ARG A 214 -13.29 -16.40 3.45
C ARG A 214 -11.79 -16.20 3.60
N LEU A 215 -11.24 -16.38 4.79
CA LEU A 215 -9.81 -16.21 5.04
C LEU A 215 -8.98 -17.29 4.35
N ALA A 216 -9.43 -18.55 4.38
CA ALA A 216 -8.79 -19.64 3.63
C ALA A 216 -8.80 -19.37 2.11
N GLY A 217 -9.94 -18.92 1.58
CA GLY A 217 -10.10 -18.55 0.18
C GLY A 217 -9.25 -17.35 -0.23
N ARG A 218 -9.00 -16.39 0.67
CA ARG A 218 -8.08 -15.25 0.44
C ARG A 218 -6.62 -15.69 0.32
N LEU A 219 -6.22 -16.73 1.05
CA LEU A 219 -4.84 -17.24 1.03
C LEU A 219 -4.58 -18.31 -0.04
N SER A 220 -5.65 -18.84 -0.63
CA SER A 220 -5.54 -19.84 -1.70
C SER A 220 -5.49 -19.17 -3.07
N PHE A 221 -4.74 -19.74 -3.99
CA PHE A 221 -4.72 -19.29 -5.39
C PHE A 221 -5.52 -20.23 -6.30
N ASN A 222 -5.63 -21.52 -5.92
CA ASN A 222 -6.26 -22.55 -6.74
C ASN A 222 -5.74 -22.51 -8.18
N ASN A 223 -4.43 -22.34 -8.31
CA ASN A 223 -3.74 -22.45 -9.59
C ASN A 223 -3.91 -23.88 -10.09
N ASP A 224 -3.66 -24.10 -11.39
CA ASP A 224 -3.62 -25.46 -11.94
C ASP A 224 -2.87 -26.39 -10.97
N THR A 225 -3.56 -27.41 -10.43
CA THR A 225 -3.10 -28.21 -9.28
C THR A 225 -1.82 -28.99 -9.57
N ALA A 226 -1.36 -28.97 -10.83
CA ALA A 226 -0.08 -29.47 -11.27
C ALA A 226 1.12 -28.54 -10.99
N GLN A 227 0.91 -27.27 -10.62
CA GLN A 227 1.99 -26.34 -10.29
C GLN A 227 2.50 -26.54 -8.86
N SER A 228 3.81 -26.79 -8.69
CA SER A 228 4.46 -26.94 -7.38
C SER A 228 4.37 -25.69 -6.49
N THR A 229 3.97 -24.56 -7.04
CA THR A 229 3.79 -23.27 -6.36
C THR A 229 2.34 -22.98 -6.00
N ASP A 230 1.39 -23.87 -6.31
CA ASP A 230 0.00 -23.66 -5.92
C ASP A 230 -0.15 -23.64 -4.39
N VAL A 231 -1.06 -22.79 -3.93
CA VAL A 231 -1.38 -22.60 -2.51
C VAL A 231 -2.84 -22.95 -2.31
N THR A 232 -3.09 -23.99 -1.53
CA THR A 232 -4.44 -24.36 -1.08
C THR A 232 -4.47 -24.36 0.45
N VAL A 233 -5.19 -23.39 1.03
CA VAL A 233 -5.42 -23.29 2.48
C VAL A 233 -6.83 -23.79 2.78
N LYS A 234 -6.98 -24.69 3.76
CA LYS A 234 -8.30 -25.17 4.20
C LYS A 234 -8.86 -24.27 5.31
N PRO A 235 -10.20 -24.18 5.45
CA PRO A 235 -10.81 -23.46 6.58
C PRO A 235 -10.30 -23.93 7.96
N THR A 236 -9.97 -25.22 8.08
CA THR A 236 -9.39 -25.80 9.32
C THR A 236 -7.97 -25.33 9.59
N ASP A 237 -7.19 -24.99 8.56
CA ASP A 237 -5.80 -24.56 8.72
C ASP A 237 -5.72 -23.14 9.29
N VAL A 238 -6.71 -22.29 8.99
CA VAL A 238 -6.82 -20.90 9.48
C VAL A 238 -6.91 -20.83 11.00
N VAL A 239 -7.55 -21.82 11.62
CA VAL A 239 -7.75 -21.90 13.07
C VAL A 239 -6.84 -22.92 13.76
N ALA A 240 -5.91 -23.52 13.00
CA ALA A 240 -4.88 -24.42 13.52
C ALA A 240 -3.62 -23.64 13.93
N ASN A 241 -2.68 -24.33 14.59
CA ASN A 241 -1.33 -23.81 14.72
C ASN A 241 -0.66 -23.88 13.34
N ALA A 242 -0.48 -22.72 12.69
CA ALA A 242 0.09 -22.61 11.35
C ALA A 242 1.46 -23.31 11.22
N GLY A 243 2.28 -23.33 12.28
CA GLY A 243 3.56 -24.03 12.29
C GLY A 243 3.46 -25.55 12.10
N SER A 244 2.30 -26.13 12.46
CA SER A 244 2.02 -27.57 12.38
C SER A 244 1.27 -27.98 11.11
N VAL A 245 0.90 -27.03 10.24
CA VAL A 245 0.26 -27.34 8.95
C VAL A 245 1.23 -28.17 8.09
N ALA A 246 0.74 -29.26 7.51
CA ALA A 246 1.61 -30.21 6.79
C ALA A 246 2.08 -29.67 5.44
N ASP A 247 1.19 -29.00 4.71
CA ASP A 247 1.50 -28.40 3.41
C ASP A 247 2.41 -27.17 3.59
N ALA A 248 3.57 -27.17 2.92
CA ALA A 248 4.58 -26.14 3.08
C ALA A 248 4.16 -24.79 2.49
N ASN A 249 3.40 -24.79 1.39
CA ASN A 249 2.93 -23.58 0.72
C ASN A 249 1.80 -22.93 1.54
N ALA A 250 0.84 -23.73 2.02
CA ALA A 250 -0.21 -23.29 2.94
C ALA A 250 0.38 -22.76 4.24
N LYS A 251 1.38 -23.46 4.83
CA LYS A 251 2.10 -22.99 6.02
C LYS A 251 2.76 -21.64 5.78
N LYS A 252 3.50 -21.47 4.67
CA LYS A 252 4.13 -20.19 4.32
C LYS A 252 3.08 -19.09 4.20
N ALA A 253 1.98 -19.33 3.48
CA ALA A 253 0.90 -18.36 3.29
C ALA A 253 0.23 -17.94 4.62
N LEU A 254 -0.09 -18.92 5.48
CA LEU A 254 -0.67 -18.68 6.80
C LEU A 254 0.26 -17.88 7.71
N LEU A 255 1.55 -18.25 7.77
CA LEU A 255 2.52 -17.55 8.62
C LEU A 255 2.77 -16.13 8.12
N THR A 256 2.88 -15.91 6.81
CA THR A 256 3.01 -14.57 6.21
C THR A 256 1.80 -13.70 6.53
N GLU A 257 0.58 -14.20 6.37
CA GLU A 257 -0.63 -13.44 6.70
C GLU A 257 -0.72 -13.18 8.21
N ALA A 258 -0.37 -14.16 9.06
CA ALA A 258 -0.36 -13.98 10.50
C ALA A 258 0.62 -12.87 10.94
N ASN A 259 1.77 -12.74 10.28
CA ASN A 259 2.73 -11.64 10.52
C ASN A 259 2.12 -10.27 10.15
N ALA A 260 1.52 -10.16 8.96
CA ALA A 260 0.87 -8.91 8.53
C ALA A 260 -0.29 -8.51 9.45
N LEU A 261 -1.09 -9.49 9.90
CA LEU A 261 -2.19 -9.29 10.84
C LEU A 261 -1.71 -8.86 12.23
N ALA A 262 -0.61 -9.42 12.73
CA ALA A 262 -0.06 -9.05 14.04
C ALA A 262 0.26 -7.56 14.13
N ASN A 263 0.85 -6.97 13.08
CA ASN A 263 1.12 -5.53 13.01
C ASN A 263 -0.16 -4.69 13.13
N ARG A 264 -1.25 -5.12 12.49
CA ARG A 264 -2.56 -4.43 12.58
C ARG A 264 -3.21 -4.58 13.95
N PHE A 265 -3.16 -5.75 14.57
CA PHE A 265 -3.74 -5.93 15.90
C PHE A 265 -2.94 -5.22 17.01
N ALA A 266 -1.64 -5.02 16.80
CA ALA A 266 -0.84 -4.12 17.62
C ALA A 266 -1.26 -2.65 17.44
N LEU A 267 -1.50 -2.20 16.21
CA LEU A 267 -2.04 -0.87 15.93
C LEU A 267 -3.44 -0.68 16.55
N ALA A 268 -4.32 -1.66 16.40
CA ALA A 268 -5.65 -1.65 17.02
C ALA A 268 -5.57 -1.51 18.54
N SER A 269 -4.67 -2.23 19.19
CA SER A 269 -4.48 -2.11 20.65
C SER A 269 -3.98 -0.73 21.04
N THR A 270 -3.10 -0.12 20.23
CA THR A 270 -2.64 1.26 20.43
C THR A 270 -3.78 2.28 20.29
N MET A 271 -4.63 2.14 19.26
CA MET A 271 -5.80 2.98 19.05
C MET A 271 -6.81 2.85 20.21
N LEU A 272 -7.05 1.63 20.70
CA LEU A 272 -7.93 1.37 21.83
C LEU A 272 -7.40 2.01 23.13
N ASP A 273 -6.12 1.80 23.44
CA ASP A 273 -5.50 2.37 24.65
C ASP A 273 -5.49 3.91 24.60
N ARG A 274 -5.39 4.50 23.41
CA ARG A 274 -5.46 5.95 23.17
C ARG A 274 -6.90 6.51 23.18
N GLY A 275 -7.89 5.68 22.87
CA GLY A 275 -9.31 6.05 22.74
C GLY A 275 -9.70 6.70 21.41
N TYR A 276 -8.78 6.83 20.46
CA TYR A 276 -8.99 7.46 19.15
C TYR A 276 -8.12 6.80 18.07
N ALA A 277 -8.64 6.72 16.84
CA ALA A 277 -7.90 6.14 15.73
C ALA A 277 -6.79 7.06 15.20
N SER A 278 -6.97 8.39 15.21
CA SER A 278 -5.99 9.39 14.74
C SER A 278 -5.69 10.48 15.79
N ASP A 279 -4.74 11.36 15.48
CA ASP A 279 -4.35 12.49 16.35
C ASP A 279 -5.38 13.63 16.31
N ALA A 280 -6.23 13.66 15.28
CA ALA A 280 -7.33 14.62 15.12
C ALA A 280 -8.42 14.45 16.19
N LYS A 281 -8.52 13.27 16.82
CA LYS A 281 -9.52 12.93 17.86
C LYS A 281 -10.97 13.09 17.41
N THR A 282 -11.23 12.94 16.13
CA THR A 282 -12.57 12.97 15.52
C THR A 282 -13.17 11.58 15.31
N ASP A 283 -12.41 10.55 15.66
CA ASP A 283 -12.66 9.13 15.39
C ASP A 283 -12.53 8.28 16.67
N PRO A 284 -13.46 8.45 17.64
CA PRO A 284 -13.37 7.76 18.92
C PRO A 284 -13.43 6.25 18.78
N VAL A 285 -12.58 5.56 19.54
CA VAL A 285 -12.47 4.10 19.60
C VAL A 285 -12.67 3.65 21.04
N THR A 286 -13.82 3.05 21.33
CA THR A 286 -14.22 2.66 22.71
C THR A 286 -14.34 1.15 22.91
N THR A 287 -14.25 0.36 21.84
CA THR A 287 -14.35 -1.10 21.88
C THR A 287 -13.23 -1.73 21.08
N LEU A 288 -12.83 -2.96 21.44
CA LEU A 288 -11.82 -3.69 20.70
C LEU A 288 -12.24 -3.94 19.24
N ALA A 289 -13.52 -4.23 18.99
CA ALA A 289 -14.04 -4.43 17.63
C ALA A 289 -13.85 -3.17 16.77
N ALA A 290 -14.23 -1.99 17.29
CA ALA A 290 -14.03 -0.72 16.60
C ALA A 290 -12.53 -0.43 16.35
N ALA A 291 -11.66 -0.76 17.30
CA ALA A 291 -10.22 -0.57 17.17
C ALA A 291 -9.62 -1.45 16.08
N GLN A 292 -10.04 -2.72 16.02
CA GLN A 292 -9.60 -3.66 15.00
C GLN A 292 -10.11 -3.27 13.62
N ASP A 293 -11.35 -2.79 13.50
CA ASP A 293 -11.86 -2.28 12.22
C ASP A 293 -11.12 -1.01 11.77
N ALA A 294 -10.83 -0.07 12.69
CA ALA A 294 -10.05 1.13 12.40
C ALA A 294 -8.63 0.81 11.92
N ALA A 295 -7.95 -0.18 12.52
CA ALA A 295 -6.61 -0.60 12.11
C ALA A 295 -6.56 -1.30 10.72
N PHE A 296 -7.71 -1.69 10.16
CA PHE A 296 -7.83 -2.23 8.80
C PHE A 296 -8.27 -1.18 7.77
N ASN A 297 -8.66 0.00 8.24
CA ASN A 297 -9.00 1.15 7.42
C ASN A 297 -8.41 2.46 7.99
N PRO A 298 -7.08 2.54 8.27
CA PRO A 298 -6.50 3.72 8.90
C PRO A 298 -6.71 4.95 8.01
N GLU A 299 -7.16 6.06 8.60
CA GLU A 299 -7.55 7.28 7.88
C GLU A 299 -8.50 7.03 6.69
N GLY A 300 -9.32 5.98 6.73
CA GLY A 300 -10.24 5.65 5.64
C GLY A 300 -9.58 4.96 4.44
N ILE A 301 -8.29 4.59 4.52
CA ILE A 301 -7.58 3.81 3.50
C ILE A 301 -7.72 2.32 3.78
N PRO A 302 -8.41 1.55 2.91
CA PRO A 302 -8.63 0.14 3.15
C PRO A 302 -7.34 -0.67 2.95
N ARG A 303 -7.20 -1.75 3.72
CA ARG A 303 -6.16 -2.76 3.47
C ARG A 303 -6.31 -3.37 2.07
N TYR A 304 -5.25 -3.27 1.29
CA TYR A 304 -4.99 -4.11 0.12
C TYR A 304 -3.95 -5.20 0.43
N ASP A 305 -4.04 -6.31 -0.29
CA ASP A 305 -3.07 -7.41 -0.25
C ASP A 305 -1.90 -7.16 -1.20
N HIS A 306 -2.20 -6.65 -2.40
CA HIS A 306 -1.22 -6.38 -3.45
C HIS A 306 -1.52 -5.05 -4.14
N LEU A 307 -0.50 -4.22 -4.24
CA LEU A 307 -0.51 -2.98 -5.02
C LEU A 307 0.49 -3.11 -6.17
N PHE A 308 0.03 -2.94 -7.40
CA PHE A 308 0.85 -2.89 -8.61
C PHE A 308 0.94 -1.45 -9.07
N VAL A 309 2.08 -0.79 -8.87
CA VAL A 309 2.32 0.60 -9.24
C VAL A 309 3.09 0.61 -10.55
N VAL A 310 2.40 0.94 -11.64
CA VAL A 310 3.02 1.15 -12.96
C VAL A 310 3.41 2.61 -13.06
N ILE A 311 4.70 2.87 -13.30
CA ILE A 311 5.24 4.21 -13.43
C ILE A 311 5.59 4.46 -14.89
N PHE A 312 4.87 5.39 -15.51
CA PHE A 312 5.19 5.95 -16.82
C PHE A 312 5.95 7.28 -16.66
N GLU A 313 6.45 7.81 -17.76
CA GLU A 313 7.29 9.00 -17.80
C GLU A 313 6.60 10.22 -18.39
N ASN A 314 6.90 11.39 -17.82
CA ASN A 314 6.90 12.68 -18.53
C ASN A 314 5.60 13.11 -19.25
N HIS A 315 4.41 12.95 -18.64
CA HIS A 315 3.14 13.39 -19.25
C HIS A 315 2.09 13.93 -18.27
N SER A 316 1.50 15.09 -18.61
CA SER A 316 0.36 15.68 -17.89
C SER A 316 -1.01 15.16 -18.37
N ASN A 317 -2.04 15.36 -17.53
CA ASN A 317 -3.43 14.93 -17.75
C ASN A 317 -3.96 15.20 -19.16
N GLN A 318 -3.73 16.38 -19.73
CA GLN A 318 -4.28 16.76 -21.05
C GLN A 318 -3.70 15.93 -22.20
N THR A 319 -2.54 15.31 -21.99
CA THR A 319 -1.87 14.48 -22.99
C THR A 319 -2.47 13.07 -23.00
N ILE A 320 -2.63 12.46 -21.82
CA ILE A 320 -3.01 11.04 -21.70
C ILE A 320 -4.51 10.82 -21.57
N ASP A 321 -5.25 11.76 -20.96
CA ASP A 321 -6.71 11.71 -20.88
C ASP A 321 -7.34 12.09 -22.24
N ASN A 322 -7.08 11.26 -23.25
CA ASN A 322 -7.42 11.50 -24.64
C ASN A 322 -7.92 10.20 -25.30
N PRO A 323 -9.12 10.20 -25.94
CA PRO A 323 -9.67 9.03 -26.63
C PRO A 323 -8.78 8.42 -27.73
N SER A 324 -7.77 9.15 -28.23
CA SER A 324 -6.76 8.62 -29.15
C SER A 324 -5.87 7.53 -28.54
N TYR A 325 -5.83 7.42 -27.20
CA TYR A 325 -5.11 6.39 -26.44
C TYR A 325 -6.16 5.53 -25.70
N PRO A 326 -6.80 4.59 -26.42
CA PRO A 326 -8.06 3.99 -25.97
C PRO A 326 -7.92 3.14 -24.69
N ASN A 327 -6.75 2.60 -24.39
CA ASN A 327 -6.57 1.76 -23.20
C ASN A 327 -6.47 2.62 -21.94
N LEU A 328 -5.56 3.59 -21.92
CA LEU A 328 -5.40 4.56 -20.83
C LEU A 328 -6.69 5.36 -20.62
N TYR A 329 -7.33 5.82 -21.71
CA TYR A 329 -8.61 6.52 -21.61
C TYR A 329 -9.71 5.65 -20.99
N ARG A 330 -9.78 4.37 -21.33
CA ARG A 330 -10.71 3.40 -20.72
C ARG A 330 -10.42 3.22 -19.23
N TYR A 331 -9.15 3.07 -18.84
CA TYR A 331 -8.77 2.91 -17.45
C TYR A 331 -9.08 4.16 -16.61
N LEU A 332 -8.85 5.35 -17.15
CA LEU A 332 -9.12 6.62 -16.47
C LEU A 332 -10.61 6.95 -16.34
N ASN A 333 -11.42 6.66 -17.36
CA ASN A 333 -12.78 7.20 -17.46
C ASN A 333 -13.90 6.15 -17.43
N GLN A 334 -13.58 4.86 -17.57
CA GLN A 334 -14.59 3.80 -17.69
C GLN A 334 -14.46 2.73 -16.61
N GLU A 335 -13.23 2.29 -16.33
CA GLU A 335 -12.98 1.14 -15.45
C GLU A 335 -12.44 1.50 -14.07
N GLY A 336 -11.64 2.55 -13.99
CA GLY A 336 -10.95 2.97 -12.78
C GLY A 336 -11.51 4.22 -12.13
N ASN A 337 -10.78 4.63 -11.09
CA ASN A 337 -10.95 5.88 -10.37
C ASN A 337 -9.69 6.73 -10.61
N LYS A 338 -9.81 8.06 -10.59
CA LYS A 338 -8.67 8.96 -10.80
C LYS A 338 -8.65 10.11 -9.82
N ALA A 339 -7.45 10.61 -9.53
CA ALA A 339 -7.33 11.93 -8.91
C ALA A 339 -7.40 13.00 -10.01
N ALA A 340 -8.22 14.03 -9.80
CA ALA A 340 -8.28 15.19 -10.69
C ALA A 340 -6.97 15.99 -10.63
N ASN A 341 -6.35 16.05 -9.44
CA ASN A 341 -5.17 16.85 -9.18
C ASN A 341 -4.11 16.00 -8.47
N TYR A 342 -3.22 15.39 -9.25
CA TYR A 342 -2.04 14.70 -8.73
C TYR A 342 -0.79 15.39 -9.24
N PHE A 343 0.19 15.63 -8.40
CA PHE A 343 1.37 16.44 -8.72
C PHE A 343 2.66 15.63 -8.55
N SER A 344 3.57 15.84 -9.49
CA SER A 344 4.97 15.45 -9.31
C SER A 344 5.62 16.27 -8.19
N THR A 345 6.68 15.73 -7.61
CA THR A 345 7.39 16.36 -6.48
C THR A 345 8.79 16.83 -6.83
N GLY A 346 9.30 16.46 -8.00
CA GLY A 346 10.60 16.83 -8.58
C GLY A 346 10.56 17.00 -10.11
N ASN A 347 11.68 17.45 -10.67
CA ASN A 347 12.08 17.34 -12.08
C ASN A 347 13.59 17.53 -12.18
N PRO A 348 14.38 16.56 -12.68
CA PRO A 348 13.98 15.50 -13.61
C PRO A 348 13.42 14.25 -12.91
N SER A 349 13.36 13.10 -13.60
CA SER A 349 12.71 11.88 -13.11
C SER A 349 13.23 11.35 -11.77
N GLU A 350 14.56 11.29 -11.55
CA GLU A 350 15.15 10.65 -10.36
C GLU A 350 14.54 11.12 -9.01
N PRO A 351 14.41 12.42 -8.71
CA PRO A 351 13.79 12.87 -7.46
C PRO A 351 12.33 12.42 -7.30
N ASN A 352 11.57 12.20 -8.37
CA ASN A 352 10.20 11.66 -8.29
C ASN A 352 10.20 10.19 -7.87
N TYR A 353 11.10 9.37 -8.41
CA TYR A 353 11.25 7.97 -7.99
C TYR A 353 11.71 7.84 -6.53
N ILE A 354 12.64 8.69 -6.09
CA ILE A 354 13.06 8.78 -4.68
C ILE A 354 11.89 9.23 -3.78
N SER A 355 11.08 10.17 -4.26
CA SER A 355 9.88 10.65 -3.57
C SER A 355 8.82 9.55 -3.41
N LEU A 356 8.60 8.74 -4.45
CA LEU A 356 7.71 7.57 -4.40
C LEU A 356 8.22 6.46 -3.48
N ALA A 357 9.53 6.41 -3.23
CA ALA A 357 10.15 5.47 -2.32
C ALA A 357 10.16 5.94 -0.86
N SER A 358 10.24 7.25 -0.61
CA SER A 358 10.53 7.76 0.74
C SER A 358 9.67 8.93 1.21
N ALA A 359 8.77 9.48 0.41
CA ALA A 359 8.09 10.74 0.71
C ALA A 359 9.04 11.93 0.93
N ASP A 360 10.19 11.94 0.26
CA ASP A 360 11.14 13.06 0.19
C ASP A 360 12.05 12.84 -1.03
N ASP A 361 12.62 13.90 -1.59
CA ASP A 361 13.66 13.79 -2.63
C ASP A 361 15.07 13.89 -2.04
N TRP A 362 15.17 14.24 -0.75
CA TRP A 362 16.45 14.41 -0.06
C TRP A 362 17.41 15.38 -0.77
N GLY A 363 16.88 16.41 -1.43
CA GLY A 363 17.67 17.45 -2.08
C GLY A 363 18.32 16.99 -3.39
N VAL A 364 17.97 15.80 -3.89
CA VAL A 364 18.27 15.36 -5.25
C VAL A 364 17.51 16.27 -6.22
N SER A 365 18.22 16.81 -7.21
CA SER A 365 17.69 17.83 -8.11
C SER A 365 18.14 17.65 -9.57
N ASP A 366 18.79 16.52 -9.87
CA ASP A 366 19.15 16.11 -11.23
C ASP A 366 19.14 14.58 -11.30
N ASP A 367 19.54 14.04 -12.46
CA ASP A 367 19.57 12.60 -12.80
C ASP A 367 21.00 12.00 -12.69
N SER A 368 21.89 12.58 -11.88
CA SER A 368 23.23 12.01 -11.68
C SER A 368 23.10 10.59 -11.09
N PRO A 369 23.98 9.64 -11.45
CA PRO A 369 23.78 8.26 -11.05
C PRO A 369 23.92 8.09 -9.52
N TRP A 370 23.21 7.12 -8.94
CA TRP A 370 23.23 6.83 -7.50
C TRP A 370 24.64 6.63 -6.92
N ASN A 371 25.59 6.14 -7.73
CA ASN A 371 26.99 5.93 -7.35
C ASN A 371 27.86 7.18 -7.53
N CYS A 372 27.27 8.32 -7.86
CA CYS A 372 27.98 9.58 -7.85
C CYS A 372 28.19 10.05 -6.41
N LEU A 373 29.37 10.60 -6.11
CA LEU A 373 29.67 11.14 -4.79
C LEU A 373 30.19 12.58 -4.93
N PRO A 374 29.55 13.58 -4.28
CA PRO A 374 30.08 14.93 -4.27
C PRO A 374 31.48 14.99 -3.66
N THR A 375 32.34 15.85 -4.21
CA THR A 375 33.72 16.00 -3.71
C THR A 375 33.72 16.33 -2.21
N GLY A 376 34.45 15.52 -1.43
CA GLY A 376 34.57 15.70 0.02
C GLY A 376 33.46 15.06 0.85
N ASN A 377 32.41 14.48 0.24
CA ASN A 377 31.43 13.69 0.98
C ASN A 377 31.96 12.26 1.21
N THR A 378 32.27 11.91 2.45
CA THR A 378 32.62 10.53 2.83
C THR A 378 31.53 9.84 3.66
N ALA A 379 30.55 10.59 4.16
CA ALA A 379 29.51 10.06 5.04
C ALA A 379 28.50 9.20 4.25
N ASP A 380 28.20 9.64 3.04
CA ASP A 380 27.26 8.99 2.12
C ASP A 380 27.97 8.20 1.02
N ALA A 381 29.22 7.77 1.25
CA ALA A 381 29.89 6.87 0.33
C ALA A 381 29.12 5.52 0.25
N PRO A 382 28.79 5.03 -0.96
CA PRO A 382 28.22 3.71 -1.17
C PRO A 382 28.99 2.62 -0.42
N THR A 383 28.24 1.70 0.20
CA THR A 383 28.82 0.52 0.85
C THR A 383 28.81 -0.73 -0.05
N ASP A 384 28.30 -0.58 -1.27
CA ASP A 384 28.26 -1.60 -2.31
C ASP A 384 29.67 -2.12 -2.68
N THR A 385 29.82 -3.44 -2.78
CA THR A 385 31.12 -4.12 -2.92
C THR A 385 31.79 -3.95 -4.29
N PHE A 386 31.06 -3.54 -5.34
CA PHE A 386 31.57 -3.67 -6.72
C PHE A 386 31.30 -2.51 -7.70
N VAL A 387 30.45 -1.54 -7.38
CA VAL A 387 30.17 -0.44 -8.34
C VAL A 387 31.11 0.74 -8.09
N PRO A 388 31.98 1.12 -9.04
CA PRO A 388 32.91 2.23 -8.84
C PRO A 388 32.17 3.55 -8.64
N LEU A 389 32.75 4.44 -7.83
CA LEU A 389 32.21 5.79 -7.64
C LEU A 389 32.43 6.65 -8.88
N SER A 390 31.45 7.49 -9.19
CA SER A 390 31.56 8.54 -10.20
C SER A 390 31.53 9.92 -9.54
N ALA A 391 32.00 10.95 -10.26
CA ALA A 391 31.85 12.33 -9.79
C ALA A 391 30.43 12.83 -10.10
N CYS A 392 29.76 13.47 -9.13
CA CYS A 392 28.47 14.11 -9.38
C CYS A 392 28.65 15.39 -10.22
N THR A 393 27.60 15.76 -10.96
CA THR A 393 27.56 17.01 -11.73
C THR A 393 27.30 18.23 -10.84
N ASN A 394 26.80 18.01 -9.63
CA ASN A 394 26.53 19.03 -8.63
C ASN A 394 26.90 18.54 -7.20
N THR A 395 26.38 19.20 -6.17
CA THR A 395 26.61 18.85 -4.75
C THR A 395 25.49 18.01 -4.10
N ALA A 396 24.49 17.58 -4.86
CA ALA A 396 23.41 16.72 -4.39
C ALA A 396 23.92 15.31 -4.10
N ILE A 397 23.28 14.64 -3.14
CA ILE A 397 23.66 13.29 -2.72
C ILE A 397 22.70 12.29 -3.36
N HIS A 398 23.19 11.45 -4.26
CA HIS A 398 22.37 10.44 -4.92
C HIS A 398 22.44 9.06 -4.23
N ASN A 399 23.44 8.84 -3.37
CA ASN A 399 23.50 7.69 -2.47
C ASN A 399 22.87 8.02 -1.10
N LEU A 400 21.63 7.59 -0.90
CA LEU A 400 20.83 7.89 0.28
C LEU A 400 21.10 6.87 1.39
N LYS A 401 22.11 7.15 2.21
CA LYS A 401 22.47 6.33 3.36
C LYS A 401 21.63 6.70 4.60
N ASN A 402 21.11 5.69 5.30
CA ASN A 402 20.33 5.84 6.54
C ASN A 402 19.09 6.75 6.39
N ARG A 403 18.48 6.79 5.21
CA ARG A 403 17.26 7.57 4.94
C ARG A 403 16.03 6.67 5.02
N ARG A 404 15.02 7.07 5.80
CA ARG A 404 13.76 6.31 5.92
C ARG A 404 13.11 6.17 4.54
N ASN A 405 12.70 4.95 4.20
CA ASN A 405 12.06 4.62 2.93
C ASN A 405 11.08 3.43 3.10
N LEU A 406 10.16 3.28 2.15
CA LEU A 406 9.15 2.24 2.13
C LEU A 406 9.75 0.84 2.03
N PHE A 407 10.80 0.63 1.24
CA PHE A 407 11.41 -0.69 1.05
C PHE A 407 11.98 -1.27 2.35
N THR A 408 12.62 -0.43 3.16
CA THR A 408 13.12 -0.81 4.49
C THR A 408 11.97 -0.97 5.48
N ALA A 409 10.93 -0.14 5.41
CA ALA A 409 9.76 -0.26 6.27
C ALA A 409 8.97 -1.55 6.02
N THR A 410 8.69 -1.89 4.75
CA THR A 410 7.98 -3.13 4.36
C THR A 410 8.81 -4.36 4.71
N TYR A 411 10.12 -4.35 4.44
CA TYR A 411 11.01 -5.45 4.81
C TYR A 411 11.05 -5.72 6.31
N LYS A 412 11.16 -4.67 7.12
CA LYS A 412 11.10 -4.79 8.59
C LYS A 412 9.74 -5.29 9.08
N ALA A 413 8.66 -4.92 8.38
CA ALA A 413 7.32 -5.42 8.65
C ALA A 413 7.08 -6.85 8.14
N GLY A 414 8.03 -7.46 7.41
CA GLY A 414 7.86 -8.78 6.81
C GLY A 414 6.90 -8.80 5.62
N LEU A 415 6.76 -7.66 4.93
CA LEU A 415 5.96 -7.50 3.73
C LEU A 415 6.88 -7.51 2.51
N SER A 416 6.62 -8.42 1.57
CA SER A 416 7.40 -8.50 0.33
C SER A 416 7.19 -7.25 -0.53
N THR A 417 8.26 -6.80 -1.19
CA THR A 417 8.21 -5.70 -2.16
C THR A 417 9.05 -6.06 -3.37
N ARG A 418 8.59 -5.67 -4.56
CA ARG A 418 9.25 -5.94 -5.85
C ARG A 418 9.38 -4.64 -6.65
N VAL A 419 10.44 -4.54 -7.44
CA VAL A 419 10.61 -3.58 -8.52
C VAL A 419 10.90 -4.39 -9.78
N TYR A 420 10.00 -4.37 -10.73
CA TYR A 420 10.15 -5.02 -12.01
C TYR A 420 10.58 -3.99 -13.06
N SER A 421 11.66 -4.27 -13.77
CA SER A 421 12.21 -3.39 -14.80
C SER A 421 12.32 -4.10 -16.14
N GLU A 422 11.91 -3.40 -17.19
CA GLU A 422 11.95 -3.92 -18.56
C GLU A 422 13.32 -3.72 -19.22
N SER A 423 13.60 -4.53 -20.25
CA SER A 423 14.74 -4.36 -21.17
C SER A 423 16.11 -4.23 -20.48
N MET A 424 16.28 -4.92 -19.36
CA MET A 424 17.59 -5.11 -18.72
C MET A 424 18.47 -6.03 -19.58
N ASP A 425 19.76 -5.69 -19.74
CA ASP A 425 20.71 -6.56 -20.44
C ASP A 425 20.83 -7.92 -19.72
N PRO A 426 20.83 -9.05 -20.44
CA PRO A 426 20.86 -10.37 -19.82
C PRO A 426 22.11 -10.58 -18.95
N GLY A 427 21.89 -10.86 -17.66
CA GLY A 427 22.91 -11.10 -16.65
C GLY A 427 23.52 -9.84 -16.03
N GLN A 428 22.99 -8.66 -16.35
CA GLN A 428 23.53 -7.41 -15.83
C GLN A 428 23.26 -7.22 -14.33
N ASP A 429 24.10 -6.41 -13.70
CA ASP A 429 23.85 -5.88 -12.36
C ASP A 429 22.75 -4.79 -12.46
N PRO A 430 21.59 -4.95 -11.81
CA PRO A 430 20.49 -3.98 -11.90
C PRO A 430 20.83 -2.62 -11.28
N ARG A 431 22.00 -2.46 -10.67
CA ARG A 431 22.48 -1.14 -10.22
C ARG A 431 23.21 -0.37 -11.33
N LYS A 432 23.21 -0.87 -12.58
CA LYS A 432 23.83 -0.23 -13.74
C LYS A 432 22.80 0.02 -14.82
N ASP A 433 22.92 1.16 -15.48
CA ASP A 433 22.14 1.43 -16.69
C ASP A 433 22.38 0.36 -17.75
N GLY A 434 21.34 0.05 -18.52
CA GLY A 434 21.44 -0.86 -19.66
C GLY A 434 22.38 -0.29 -20.72
N ALA A 435 23.46 -1.02 -21.01
CA ALA A 435 24.41 -0.69 -22.06
C ALA A 435 23.82 -0.96 -23.45
N GLY A 436 22.83 -1.86 -23.52
CA GLY A 436 22.26 -2.35 -24.76
C GLY A 436 23.20 -3.30 -25.49
N ASN A 437 22.64 -4.03 -26.45
CA ASN A 437 23.39 -4.98 -27.25
C ASN A 437 22.80 -5.02 -28.66
N SER A 438 23.50 -4.40 -29.62
CA SER A 438 23.06 -4.34 -31.01
C SER A 438 23.03 -5.70 -31.74
N THR A 439 23.50 -6.78 -31.11
CA THR A 439 23.34 -8.15 -31.64
C THR A 439 21.98 -8.76 -31.27
N ILE A 440 21.32 -8.23 -30.25
CA ILE A 440 19.96 -8.57 -29.85
C ILE A 440 19.02 -7.74 -30.72
N MET A 441 18.33 -8.42 -31.64
CA MET A 441 17.45 -7.77 -32.63
C MET A 441 16.00 -8.19 -32.38
N GLY A 442 15.16 -7.24 -31.97
CA GLY A 442 13.75 -7.46 -31.62
C GLY A 442 12.82 -7.00 -32.75
N ALA A 443 11.72 -7.72 -32.98
CA ALA A 443 10.74 -7.32 -33.98
C ALA A 443 9.72 -6.37 -33.37
N ASN A 444 9.69 -5.12 -33.83
CA ASN A 444 8.68 -4.15 -33.40
C ASN A 444 7.34 -4.46 -34.08
N THR A 445 6.51 -5.28 -33.44
CA THR A 445 5.20 -5.68 -33.99
C THR A 445 4.18 -4.55 -33.95
N SER A 446 4.37 -3.56 -33.06
CA SER A 446 3.49 -2.40 -32.90
C SER A 446 3.46 -1.47 -34.12
N ASN A 447 4.45 -1.57 -35.02
CA ASN A 447 4.49 -0.82 -36.28
C ASN A 447 3.94 -1.59 -37.50
N GLY A 448 3.52 -2.85 -37.33
CA GLY A 448 2.98 -3.70 -38.40
C GLY A 448 3.96 -4.14 -39.49
N THR A 449 5.25 -3.79 -39.38
CA THR A 449 6.29 -4.11 -40.38
C THR A 449 7.15 -5.32 -39.99
N ASN A 450 7.08 -5.77 -38.73
CA ASN A 450 7.97 -6.80 -38.15
C ASN A 450 9.46 -6.50 -38.40
N THR A 451 9.82 -5.23 -38.59
CA THR A 451 11.20 -4.81 -38.80
C THR A 451 12.01 -5.12 -37.53
N LEU A 452 13.18 -5.72 -37.73
CA LEU A 452 14.12 -6.01 -36.65
C LEU A 452 14.87 -4.75 -36.25
N GLU A 453 14.86 -4.44 -34.96
CA GLU A 453 15.47 -3.26 -34.35
C GLU A 453 16.47 -3.68 -33.27
N PRO A 454 17.63 -3.01 -33.17
CA PRO A 454 18.62 -3.35 -32.17
C PRO A 454 18.12 -3.01 -30.76
N MET A 455 18.50 -3.82 -29.77
CA MET A 455 18.39 -3.44 -28.37
C MET A 455 19.44 -2.36 -28.09
N ILE A 456 19.01 -1.11 -28.04
CA ILE A 456 19.89 0.04 -27.83
C ILE A 456 20.23 0.22 -26.34
N GLY A 457 21.30 0.97 -26.07
CA GLY A 457 21.60 1.41 -24.72
C GLY A 457 20.60 2.44 -24.23
N GLY A 458 20.45 2.53 -22.91
CA GLY A 458 19.58 3.50 -22.25
C GLY A 458 18.10 3.12 -22.19
N LEU A 459 17.69 1.91 -22.58
CA LEU A 459 16.32 1.42 -22.36
C LEU A 459 16.03 1.26 -20.87
N TYR A 460 16.84 0.46 -20.16
CA TYR A 460 16.84 0.39 -18.71
C TYR A 460 17.68 1.50 -18.09
N LYS A 461 17.10 2.24 -17.13
CA LYS A 461 17.78 3.29 -16.37
C LYS A 461 17.64 3.14 -14.88
N THR A 462 18.76 3.29 -14.18
CA THR A 462 18.80 3.26 -12.71
C THR A 462 18.08 4.46 -12.09
N LYS A 463 18.08 5.63 -12.75
CA LYS A 463 17.31 6.80 -12.30
C LYS A 463 15.80 6.56 -12.20
N HIS A 464 15.25 5.60 -12.96
CA HIS A 464 13.84 5.21 -12.90
C HIS A 464 13.59 4.06 -11.91
N HIS A 465 14.59 3.66 -11.11
CA HIS A 465 14.44 2.56 -10.16
C HIS A 465 14.26 3.10 -8.72
N PRO A 466 13.06 3.04 -8.12
CA PRO A 466 12.77 3.72 -6.85
C PRO A 466 13.63 3.25 -5.67
N ALA A 467 14.21 2.04 -5.73
CA ALA A 467 15.04 1.51 -4.65
C ALA A 467 16.56 1.76 -4.80
N VAL A 468 17.09 2.06 -5.99
CA VAL A 468 18.56 2.03 -6.19
C VAL A 468 19.28 3.20 -5.53
N ASN A 469 18.60 4.25 -5.11
CA ASN A 469 19.27 5.34 -4.38
C ASN A 469 19.55 4.99 -2.91
N PHE A 470 18.84 4.03 -2.32
CA PHE A 470 18.93 3.73 -0.88
C PHE A 470 19.99 2.67 -0.57
N ASP A 471 21.07 3.10 0.07
CA ASP A 471 22.25 2.26 0.36
C ASP A 471 21.92 1.01 1.17
N ASP A 472 21.06 1.16 2.19
CA ASP A 472 20.61 0.06 3.02
C ASP A 472 19.76 -0.94 2.23
N VAL A 473 19.02 -0.48 1.22
CA VAL A 473 18.16 -1.32 0.39
C VAL A 473 18.96 -2.10 -0.64
N ARG A 474 19.89 -1.45 -1.35
CA ARG A 474 20.77 -2.11 -2.32
C ARG A 474 21.67 -3.18 -1.70
N ASN A 475 22.08 -2.97 -0.45
CA ASN A 475 22.93 -3.91 0.26
C ASN A 475 22.18 -5.03 0.96
N ARG A 476 20.84 -5.07 0.93
CA ARG A 476 20.08 -6.19 1.48
C ARG A 476 20.46 -7.51 0.80
N PRO A 477 20.60 -8.62 1.53
CA PRO A 477 20.85 -9.95 0.95
C PRO A 477 19.93 -10.32 -0.20
N ASP A 478 18.69 -9.86 -0.16
CA ASP A 478 17.64 -10.24 -1.09
C ASP A 478 17.47 -9.28 -2.27
N PHE A 479 18.32 -8.25 -2.39
CA PHE A 479 18.19 -7.20 -3.40
C PHE A 479 18.07 -7.76 -4.83
N PHE A 480 19.00 -8.63 -5.26
CA PHE A 480 19.01 -9.17 -6.63
C PHE A 480 17.92 -10.22 -6.89
N LYS A 481 17.59 -11.05 -5.89
CA LYS A 481 16.61 -12.13 -6.07
C LYS A 481 15.19 -11.61 -5.99
N ASN A 482 14.95 -10.86 -4.93
CA ASN A 482 13.62 -10.57 -4.44
C ASN A 482 13.20 -9.15 -4.77
N LEU A 483 14.08 -8.16 -4.69
CA LEU A 483 13.67 -6.78 -4.93
C LEU A 483 13.71 -6.41 -6.41
N ALA A 484 14.88 -6.47 -7.04
CA ALA A 484 15.09 -6.08 -8.43
C ALA A 484 14.85 -7.27 -9.37
N ARG A 485 13.79 -7.21 -10.16
CA ARG A 485 13.32 -8.28 -11.04
C ARG A 485 13.02 -7.73 -12.44
N SER A 486 12.77 -8.61 -13.40
CA SER A 486 12.44 -8.21 -14.77
C SER A 486 10.93 -8.27 -15.06
N VAL A 487 10.48 -7.46 -16.02
CA VAL A 487 9.17 -7.60 -16.66
C VAL A 487 9.36 -7.66 -18.18
N GLY A 488 8.60 -8.53 -18.85
CA GLY A 488 8.57 -8.60 -20.31
C GLY A 488 7.46 -7.74 -20.90
N GLY A 489 7.02 -8.08 -22.11
CA GLY A 489 6.08 -7.30 -22.91
C GLY A 489 6.75 -6.50 -24.01
N GLY A 490 8.08 -6.39 -23.96
CA GLY A 490 8.89 -5.65 -24.91
C GLY A 490 9.20 -6.44 -26.18
N GLN A 491 9.59 -5.70 -27.22
CA GLN A 491 9.89 -6.26 -28.54
C GLN A 491 11.16 -7.14 -28.59
N TRP A 492 12.00 -7.09 -27.54
CA TRP A 492 13.28 -7.81 -27.48
C TRP A 492 13.24 -9.10 -26.67
N ASP A 493 12.15 -9.42 -25.96
CA ASP A 493 12.08 -10.52 -25.00
C ASP A 493 12.58 -11.87 -25.56
N SER A 494 12.08 -12.25 -26.75
CA SER A 494 12.47 -13.50 -27.41
C SER A 494 13.93 -13.50 -27.86
N ALA A 495 14.46 -12.34 -28.27
CA ALA A 495 15.84 -12.21 -28.70
C ALA A 495 16.82 -12.21 -27.51
N ILE A 496 16.41 -11.62 -26.37
CA ILE A 496 17.14 -11.66 -25.10
C ILE A 496 17.27 -13.10 -24.61
N ASP A 497 16.17 -13.85 -24.59
CA ASP A 497 16.17 -15.27 -24.18
C ASP A 497 17.07 -16.12 -25.08
N ALA A 498 16.99 -15.95 -26.41
CA ALA A 498 17.85 -16.64 -27.35
C ALA A 498 19.34 -16.29 -27.16
N TYR A 499 19.65 -15.01 -26.93
CA TYR A 499 21.01 -14.54 -26.66
C TYR A 499 21.55 -15.12 -25.36
N ALA A 500 20.77 -15.07 -24.27
CA ALA A 500 21.17 -15.58 -22.96
C ALA A 500 21.49 -17.08 -23.03
N LYS A 501 20.63 -17.88 -23.69
CA LYS A 501 20.84 -19.32 -23.91
C LYS A 501 22.12 -19.60 -24.70
N THR A 502 22.35 -18.88 -25.79
CA THR A 502 23.53 -19.06 -26.65
C THR A 502 24.83 -18.73 -25.91
N ASN A 503 24.77 -17.81 -24.93
CA ASN A 503 25.93 -17.36 -24.16
C ASN A 503 26.01 -17.98 -22.74
N ASN A 504 25.20 -18.99 -22.43
CA ASN A 504 25.14 -19.64 -21.11
C ASN A 504 24.88 -18.67 -19.94
N ILE A 505 24.07 -17.63 -20.18
CA ILE A 505 23.66 -16.67 -19.15
C ILE A 505 22.33 -17.17 -18.57
N THR A 506 22.27 -17.35 -17.25
CA THR A 506 20.99 -17.61 -16.57
C THR A 506 20.23 -16.30 -16.47
N TRP A 507 19.17 -16.17 -17.28
CA TRP A 507 18.35 -14.97 -17.35
C TRP A 507 16.89 -15.34 -17.58
N ASN A 508 15.99 -14.59 -16.98
CA ASN A 508 14.56 -14.66 -17.24
C ASN A 508 14.07 -13.23 -17.44
N THR A 509 13.54 -12.90 -18.62
CA THR A 509 12.95 -11.58 -18.90
C THR A 509 11.52 -11.47 -18.35
N HIS A 510 10.85 -12.59 -18.05
CA HIS A 510 9.44 -12.66 -17.68
C HIS A 510 9.20 -12.97 -16.18
N GLN A 511 10.07 -12.48 -15.29
CA GLN A 511 9.91 -12.76 -13.85
C GLN A 511 8.58 -12.24 -13.30
N PHE A 512 8.12 -11.06 -13.73
CA PHE A 512 6.81 -10.53 -13.35
C PHE A 512 5.66 -11.46 -13.74
N GLU A 513 5.66 -11.97 -14.96
CA GLU A 513 4.62 -12.85 -15.47
C GLU A 513 4.64 -14.21 -14.78
N ASP A 514 5.81 -14.72 -14.43
CA ASP A 514 5.95 -15.96 -13.66
C ASP A 514 5.51 -15.79 -12.20
N ASP A 515 5.80 -14.64 -11.58
CA ASP A 515 5.33 -14.29 -10.25
C ASP A 515 3.79 -14.11 -10.24
N LEU A 516 3.23 -13.50 -11.28
CA LEU A 516 1.78 -13.41 -11.46
C LEU A 516 1.14 -14.78 -11.63
N LYS A 517 1.74 -15.71 -12.38
CA LYS A 517 1.21 -17.08 -12.56
C LYS A 517 1.24 -17.87 -11.26
N SER A 518 2.33 -17.78 -10.50
CA SER A 518 2.51 -18.52 -9.25
C SER A 518 1.79 -17.89 -8.06
N GLY A 519 1.54 -16.58 -8.10
CA GLY A 519 1.01 -15.79 -6.99
C GLY A 519 2.10 -15.24 -6.05
N ASP A 520 3.39 -15.44 -6.34
CA ASP A 520 4.53 -14.95 -5.54
C ASP A 520 4.88 -13.48 -5.82
N VAL A 521 3.86 -12.61 -5.81
CA VAL A 521 4.01 -11.17 -5.96
C VAL A 521 4.20 -10.47 -4.60
N GLY A 522 4.80 -9.29 -4.62
CA GLY A 522 4.95 -8.44 -3.44
C GLY A 522 3.61 -7.95 -2.89
N ALA A 523 3.59 -7.50 -1.63
CA ALA A 523 2.51 -6.63 -1.15
C ALA A 523 2.53 -5.28 -1.91
N LEU A 524 3.73 -4.81 -2.26
CA LEU A 524 3.97 -3.66 -3.11
C LEU A 524 4.84 -4.06 -4.31
N ASN A 525 4.43 -3.71 -5.52
CA ASN A 525 5.09 -4.08 -6.77
C ASN A 525 5.22 -2.83 -7.64
N TYR A 526 6.40 -2.24 -7.73
CA TYR A 526 6.67 -1.22 -8.74
C TYR A 526 6.98 -1.91 -10.06
N ILE A 527 6.41 -1.40 -11.15
CA ILE A 527 6.63 -1.87 -12.51
C ILE A 527 7.09 -0.66 -13.31
N VAL A 528 8.32 -0.73 -13.80
CA VAL A 528 9.02 0.33 -14.51
C VAL A 528 9.29 -0.18 -15.93
N PRO A 529 8.48 0.21 -16.92
CA PRO A 529 8.76 -0.08 -18.32
C PRO A 529 10.08 0.55 -18.75
N ASP A 530 10.58 0.19 -19.93
CA ASP A 530 11.77 0.81 -20.47
C ASP A 530 11.47 2.22 -21.02
N GLN A 531 12.51 3.03 -21.31
CA GLN A 531 12.33 4.41 -21.80
C GLN A 531 11.45 4.57 -23.06
N CYS A 532 11.19 3.49 -23.80
CA CYS A 532 10.26 3.53 -24.93
C CYS A 532 8.83 3.20 -24.50
N ASP A 533 8.67 2.19 -23.65
CA ASP A 533 7.35 1.72 -23.20
C ASP A 533 6.80 2.53 -22.00
N ASP A 534 7.64 3.29 -21.30
CA ASP A 534 7.27 4.25 -20.25
C ASP A 534 6.86 5.63 -20.81
N MET A 535 7.15 5.88 -22.09
CA MET A 535 6.90 7.11 -22.85
C MET A 535 7.95 8.23 -22.81
N HIS A 536 9.16 7.99 -22.29
CA HIS A 536 10.23 8.99 -22.22
C HIS A 536 10.85 9.35 -23.60
N ALA A 537 10.86 8.40 -24.54
CA ALA A 537 11.53 8.46 -25.85
C ALA A 537 13.08 8.48 -25.80
N THR A 538 13.70 7.73 -26.72
CA THR A 538 15.17 7.56 -26.80
C THR A 538 15.77 8.02 -28.14
N GLY A 539 14.93 8.49 -29.06
CA GLY A 539 15.34 8.97 -30.39
C GLY A 539 14.87 8.06 -31.51
N SER A 540 15.48 8.15 -32.69
CA SER A 540 15.00 7.49 -33.92
C SER A 540 15.60 6.09 -34.16
N ALA A 541 16.40 5.56 -33.24
CA ALA A 541 17.04 4.25 -33.40
C ALA A 541 16.04 3.08 -33.26
N VAL A 542 14.91 3.32 -32.59
CA VAL A 542 13.81 2.38 -32.37
C VAL A 542 12.53 3.05 -32.88
N ALA A 543 11.75 2.37 -33.73
CA ALA A 543 10.53 2.96 -34.26
C ALA A 543 9.50 3.19 -33.16
N ASN A 544 8.74 4.27 -33.28
CA ASN A 544 7.76 4.73 -32.29
C ASN A 544 8.35 5.02 -30.90
N CYS A 545 9.68 5.02 -30.74
CA CYS A 545 10.37 5.52 -29.55
C CYS A 545 10.85 6.98 -29.71
N THR A 546 10.11 7.73 -30.52
CA THR A 546 10.32 9.15 -30.82
C THR A 546 9.19 9.96 -30.17
N GLY A 547 9.51 11.15 -29.66
CA GLY A 547 8.51 12.03 -29.04
C GLY A 547 7.28 12.32 -29.90
N GLY A 548 6.19 12.77 -29.26
CA GLY A 548 4.92 13.06 -29.91
C GLY A 548 3.91 11.93 -29.75
N THR A 549 3.01 11.74 -30.72
CA THR A 549 1.90 10.78 -30.59
C THR A 549 2.35 9.32 -30.64
N ALA A 550 3.45 9.02 -31.34
CA ALA A 550 3.93 7.65 -31.54
C ALA A 550 4.37 6.98 -30.23
N ILE A 551 5.12 7.72 -29.39
CA ILE A 551 5.59 7.22 -28.10
C ILE A 551 4.40 6.99 -27.13
N ILE A 552 3.41 7.87 -27.14
CA ILE A 552 2.23 7.71 -26.26
C ILE A 552 1.38 6.51 -26.71
N SER A 553 1.20 6.32 -28.03
CA SER A 553 0.52 5.12 -28.54
C SER A 553 1.26 3.82 -28.20
N ARG A 554 2.60 3.84 -28.14
CA ARG A 554 3.40 2.71 -27.69
C ARG A 554 3.13 2.40 -26.22
N GLY A 555 3.28 3.39 -25.33
CA GLY A 555 3.00 3.20 -23.92
C GLY A 555 1.54 2.83 -23.60
N ASP A 556 0.56 3.29 -24.39
CA ASP A 556 -0.85 2.87 -24.26
C ASP A 556 -1.04 1.36 -24.49
N LEU A 557 -0.32 0.80 -25.48
CA LEU A 557 -0.32 -0.64 -25.75
C LEU A 557 0.42 -1.41 -24.65
N TYR A 558 1.49 -0.86 -24.10
CA TYR A 558 2.21 -1.48 -22.99
C TYR A 558 1.39 -1.46 -21.69
N ALA A 559 0.69 -0.35 -21.40
CA ALA A 559 -0.28 -0.27 -20.30
C ALA A 559 -1.35 -1.36 -20.43
N LYS A 560 -1.87 -1.58 -21.65
CA LYS A 560 -2.79 -2.68 -21.93
C LYS A 560 -2.17 -4.03 -21.62
N TYR A 561 -0.94 -4.29 -22.06
CA TYR A 561 -0.21 -5.54 -21.79
C TYR A 561 -0.14 -5.81 -20.28
N LEU A 562 0.37 -4.86 -19.50
CA LEU A 562 0.51 -5.01 -18.06
C LEU A 562 -0.83 -5.25 -17.36
N VAL A 563 -1.86 -4.44 -17.68
CA VAL A 563 -3.19 -4.59 -17.07
C VAL A 563 -3.79 -5.95 -17.41
N GLU A 564 -3.70 -6.41 -18.66
CA GLU A 564 -4.21 -7.73 -19.04
C GLU A 564 -3.47 -8.88 -18.35
N LYS A 565 -2.14 -8.79 -18.20
CA LYS A 565 -1.36 -9.80 -17.46
C LYS A 565 -1.76 -9.86 -15.99
N ILE A 566 -1.88 -8.70 -15.34
CA ILE A 566 -2.32 -8.63 -13.93
C ILE A 566 -3.75 -9.17 -13.81
N GLN A 567 -4.69 -8.73 -14.66
CA GLN A 567 -6.08 -9.16 -14.59
C GLN A 567 -6.28 -10.65 -14.88
N ALA A 568 -5.41 -11.25 -15.70
CA ALA A 568 -5.43 -12.68 -15.99
C ALA A 568 -4.88 -13.54 -14.84
N SER A 569 -4.15 -12.95 -13.89
CA SER A 569 -3.49 -13.67 -12.81
C SER A 569 -4.48 -14.25 -11.77
N PRO A 570 -4.08 -15.31 -11.05
CA PRO A 570 -4.83 -15.83 -9.91
C PRO A 570 -5.00 -14.81 -8.78
N VAL A 571 -3.99 -13.96 -8.54
CA VAL A 571 -4.04 -12.92 -7.51
C VAL A 571 -5.10 -11.85 -7.78
N TRP A 572 -5.38 -11.54 -9.06
CA TRP A 572 -6.46 -10.64 -9.44
C TRP A 572 -7.82 -11.34 -9.44
N LYS A 573 -7.90 -12.55 -10.02
CA LYS A 573 -9.16 -13.31 -10.12
C LYS A 573 -9.73 -13.70 -8.76
N ASN A 574 -8.90 -13.87 -7.74
CA ASN A 574 -9.35 -14.14 -6.39
C ASN A 574 -9.91 -12.87 -5.73
N THR A 575 -11.23 -12.69 -5.78
CA THR A 575 -11.90 -11.52 -5.18
C THR A 575 -11.93 -11.51 -3.65
N ASN A 576 -11.54 -12.62 -2.98
CA ASN A 576 -11.29 -12.61 -1.53
C ASN A 576 -10.00 -11.88 -1.19
N LYS A 577 -9.09 -11.73 -2.16
CA LYS A 577 -7.84 -11.01 -2.07
C LYS A 577 -8.01 -9.63 -2.72
N ARG A 578 -7.48 -8.60 -2.08
CA ARG A 578 -7.65 -7.21 -2.53
C ARG A 578 -6.41 -6.78 -3.31
N SER A 579 -6.56 -6.63 -4.61
CA SER A 579 -5.49 -6.24 -5.51
C SER A 579 -5.86 -4.96 -6.25
N ALA A 580 -4.91 -4.02 -6.37
CA ALA A 580 -5.09 -2.80 -7.14
C ALA A 580 -3.93 -2.56 -8.11
N ILE A 581 -4.25 -1.99 -9.27
CA ILE A 581 -3.29 -1.44 -10.22
C ILE A 581 -3.38 0.08 -10.11
N VAL A 582 -2.26 0.70 -9.77
CA VAL A 582 -2.10 2.15 -9.78
C VAL A 582 -1.26 2.49 -11.01
N MET A 583 -1.76 3.39 -11.84
CA MET A 583 -0.98 3.98 -12.94
C MET A 583 -0.66 5.42 -12.57
N ILE A 584 0.63 5.72 -12.54
CA ILE A 584 1.15 7.06 -12.30
C ILE A 584 2.15 7.44 -13.39
N PHE A 585 2.41 8.74 -13.48
CA PHE A 585 3.50 9.30 -14.25
C PHE A 585 4.42 10.01 -13.27
N ASP A 586 5.74 9.87 -13.45
CA ASP A 586 6.75 10.41 -12.54
C ASP A 586 6.76 11.94 -12.52
N GLU A 587 6.69 12.58 -13.69
CA GLU A 587 6.64 14.01 -13.85
C GLU A 587 5.61 14.45 -14.90
N GLY A 588 5.17 15.71 -14.76
CA GLY A 588 4.32 16.35 -15.75
C GLY A 588 5.14 16.89 -16.91
N THR A 589 4.49 17.23 -18.01
CA THR A 589 5.16 18.06 -19.03
C THR A 589 5.13 19.51 -18.55
N SER A 590 6.27 20.22 -18.57
CA SER A 590 6.43 21.64 -18.18
C SER A 590 5.54 22.61 -18.97
N PHE A 591 4.24 22.61 -18.68
CA PHE A 591 3.25 23.50 -19.29
C PHE A 591 2.98 24.75 -18.44
N PHE A 592 3.38 24.77 -17.16
CA PHE A 592 2.95 25.79 -16.19
C PHE A 592 4.07 26.42 -15.33
N GLY A 593 5.34 26.20 -15.65
CA GLY A 593 6.43 26.46 -14.70
C GLY A 593 6.35 25.53 -13.48
N SER A 594 7.40 25.52 -12.65
CA SER A 594 7.50 24.63 -11.48
C SER A 594 6.22 24.69 -10.64
N SER A 595 5.52 23.57 -10.54
CA SER A 595 4.31 23.44 -9.73
C SER A 595 4.24 22.12 -9.00
N SER A 596 4.07 22.19 -7.69
CA SER A 596 3.89 21.03 -6.82
C SER A 596 2.73 21.26 -5.87
N CYS A 597 2.08 20.17 -5.53
CA CYS A 597 1.36 20.00 -4.28
C CYS A 597 2.03 18.84 -3.55
N CYS A 598 1.27 18.20 -2.68
CA CYS A 598 1.26 18.64 -1.31
C CYS A 598 2.48 18.09 -0.56
N GLY A 599 2.89 18.78 0.49
CA GLY A 599 4.20 18.56 1.10
C GLY A 599 5.31 19.42 0.50
N TRP A 600 5.00 20.32 -0.44
CA TRP A 600 5.90 21.37 -0.94
C TRP A 600 5.14 22.69 -1.08
N ASN A 601 5.77 23.80 -0.68
CA ASN A 601 5.30 25.14 -1.05
C ASN A 601 6.29 25.78 -2.03
N VAL A 602 5.88 25.84 -3.29
CA VAL A 602 6.63 26.44 -4.42
C VAL A 602 7.05 27.89 -4.20
N GLY A 603 6.30 28.67 -3.41
CA GLY A 603 6.58 30.09 -3.17
C GLY A 603 7.60 30.38 -2.07
N GLY A 604 7.97 29.39 -1.24
CA GLY A 604 8.91 29.59 -0.13
C GLY A 604 10.36 29.75 -0.62
N LEU A 605 11.13 30.72 -0.14
CA LEU A 605 12.53 30.87 -0.58
C LEU A 605 13.53 30.06 0.27
N GLN A 606 13.04 29.32 1.27
CA GLN A 606 13.86 28.56 2.22
C GLN A 606 13.30 27.15 2.40
N SER A 607 14.14 26.21 2.83
CA SER A 607 13.72 24.88 3.26
C SER A 607 14.35 24.51 4.59
N SER A 608 13.68 23.66 5.36
CA SER A 608 14.28 23.10 6.58
C SER A 608 15.34 22.08 6.17
N GLY A 609 16.60 22.30 6.56
CA GLY A 609 17.73 21.45 6.13
C GLY A 609 17.64 19.98 6.55
N VAL A 610 16.66 19.57 7.37
CA VAL A 610 16.36 18.17 7.71
C VAL A 610 14.86 17.96 7.81
N PRO A 611 14.32 16.76 7.54
CA PRO A 611 12.91 16.50 7.83
C PRO A 611 12.68 16.48 9.34
N LEU A 612 11.67 17.21 9.82
CA LEU A 612 11.47 17.45 11.25
C LEU A 612 11.02 16.21 12.04
N GLY A 613 11.63 15.92 13.18
CA GLY A 613 11.23 14.76 14.00
C GLY A 613 11.72 13.41 13.45
N GLU A 614 12.68 13.44 12.52
CA GLU A 614 13.52 12.30 12.18
C GLU A 614 14.66 12.14 13.18
N SER A 615 15.19 10.92 13.32
CA SER A 615 16.48 10.70 14.00
C SER A 615 17.66 11.24 13.18
N ASN A 616 17.47 11.41 11.87
CA ASN A 616 18.47 12.04 11.00
C ASN A 616 18.50 13.56 11.27
N THR A 617 19.59 14.02 11.88
CA THR A 617 19.83 15.43 12.20
C THR A 617 20.87 16.07 11.28
N THR A 618 21.41 15.32 10.32
CA THR A 618 22.40 15.81 9.37
C THR A 618 21.73 16.64 8.30
N PRO A 619 22.10 17.92 8.13
CA PRO A 619 21.57 18.76 7.05
C PRO A 619 21.73 18.07 5.70
N VAL A 620 20.66 18.11 4.92
CA VAL A 620 20.57 17.59 3.57
C VAL A 620 21.18 18.64 2.63
N PRO A 621 22.31 18.35 1.98
CA PRO A 621 22.87 19.26 0.98
C PRO A 621 21.86 19.52 -0.12
N THR A 622 21.93 20.73 -0.71
CA THR A 622 21.08 21.15 -1.83
C THR A 622 19.57 21.05 -1.60
N TYR A 623 19.10 20.86 -0.36
CA TYR A 623 17.67 20.76 -0.07
C TYR A 623 16.89 22.02 -0.45
N SER A 624 17.52 23.20 -0.37
CA SER A 624 16.97 24.47 -0.88
C SER A 624 16.91 24.54 -2.41
N LYS A 625 17.59 23.63 -3.10
CA LYS A 625 17.65 23.50 -4.55
C LYS A 625 16.82 22.32 -5.06
N SER A 626 16.15 21.56 -4.18
CA SER A 626 15.12 20.62 -4.62
C SER A 626 14.12 21.39 -5.49
N ASN A 627 13.90 20.86 -6.68
CA ASN A 627 12.99 21.43 -7.66
C ASN A 627 11.58 20.96 -7.28
N ARG A 628 10.68 21.90 -7.04
CA ARG A 628 9.37 21.62 -6.44
C ARG A 628 8.35 21.23 -7.51
N GLY A 629 8.58 20.06 -8.12
CA GLY A 629 7.72 19.45 -9.15
C GLY A 629 7.66 20.18 -10.49
N ASP A 630 7.27 19.44 -11.53
CA ASP A 630 6.98 19.97 -12.88
C ASP A 630 5.49 19.85 -13.27
N GLY A 631 4.65 20.01 -12.26
CA GLY A 631 3.21 20.21 -12.44
C GLY A 631 2.36 18.95 -12.35
N PRO A 632 1.08 19.11 -12.73
CA PRO A 632 0.09 18.05 -12.57
C PRO A 632 0.39 16.90 -13.54
N THR A 633 0.28 15.71 -12.98
CA THR A 633 0.47 14.43 -13.63
C THR A 633 -0.71 13.51 -13.32
N ILE A 634 -0.66 12.27 -13.78
CA ILE A 634 -1.81 11.37 -13.76
C ILE A 634 -1.74 10.41 -12.58
N PHE A 635 -2.90 10.12 -12.00
CA PHE A 635 -3.07 9.05 -11.03
C PHE A 635 -4.38 8.31 -11.29
N SER A 636 -4.29 6.99 -11.50
CA SER A 636 -5.43 6.12 -11.74
C SER A 636 -5.37 4.87 -10.87
N VAL A 637 -6.51 4.36 -10.45
CA VAL A 637 -6.66 3.13 -9.68
C VAL A 637 -7.66 2.20 -10.34
N LEU A 638 -7.23 0.97 -10.63
CA LEU A 638 -8.10 -0.16 -10.94
C LEU A 638 -8.08 -1.12 -9.75
N THR A 639 -9.22 -1.72 -9.42
CA THR A 639 -9.33 -2.67 -8.31
C THR A 639 -10.06 -3.94 -8.75
N ASN A 640 -9.64 -5.09 -8.22
CA ASN A 640 -10.28 -6.38 -8.48
C ASN A 640 -11.58 -6.59 -7.67
N GLN A 641 -11.95 -5.63 -6.84
CA GLN A 641 -13.13 -5.72 -5.99
C GLN A 641 -14.42 -5.47 -6.79
N PRO A 642 -15.34 -6.45 -6.85
CA PRO A 642 -16.49 -6.39 -7.75
C PRO A 642 -17.50 -5.28 -7.41
N ASN A 643 -17.58 -4.90 -6.13
CA ASN A 643 -18.51 -3.90 -5.63
C ASN A 643 -17.87 -2.51 -5.49
N ALA A 644 -16.58 -2.36 -5.80
CA ALA A 644 -15.92 -1.07 -5.66
C ALA A 644 -16.54 -0.04 -6.63
N PRO A 645 -16.70 1.22 -6.20
CA PRO A 645 -17.14 2.28 -7.07
C PRO A 645 -16.12 2.50 -8.19
N LYS A 646 -16.63 2.83 -9.38
CA LYS A 646 -15.85 3.11 -10.58
C LYS A 646 -16.19 4.51 -11.09
N LYS A 647 -15.27 5.10 -11.85
CA LYS A 647 -15.40 6.45 -12.41
C LYS A 647 -15.49 7.52 -11.32
N VAL A 648 -14.95 7.23 -10.14
CA VAL A 648 -14.75 8.23 -9.10
C VAL A 648 -13.65 9.17 -9.59
N VAL A 649 -13.93 10.46 -9.51
CA VAL A 649 -12.95 11.52 -9.74
C VAL A 649 -12.77 12.24 -8.41
N ASP A 650 -11.60 12.07 -7.79
CA ASP A 650 -11.26 12.73 -6.55
C ASP A 650 -10.75 14.14 -6.84
N SER A 651 -11.49 15.13 -6.35
CA SER A 651 -11.22 16.54 -6.64
C SER A 651 -10.21 17.20 -5.69
N ASP A 652 -9.70 16.48 -4.69
CA ASP A 652 -8.62 16.96 -3.83
C ASP A 652 -7.28 16.99 -4.61
N SER A 653 -6.27 17.61 -4.01
CA SER A 653 -4.90 17.68 -4.50
C SER A 653 -3.99 16.73 -3.74
N TYR A 654 -3.15 16.02 -4.48
CA TYR A 654 -2.23 15.02 -3.94
C TYR A 654 -0.87 15.07 -4.65
N SER A 655 0.14 14.48 -4.05
CA SER A 655 1.46 14.30 -4.66
C SER A 655 1.99 12.88 -4.45
N HIS A 656 3.19 12.60 -4.95
CA HIS A 656 3.92 11.39 -4.61
C HIS A 656 4.04 11.17 -3.09
N PHE A 657 4.17 12.24 -2.30
CA PHE A 657 4.20 12.15 -0.85
C PHE A 657 2.86 11.69 -0.25
N SER A 658 1.74 12.17 -0.81
CA SER A 658 0.39 11.72 -0.44
C SER A 658 0.17 10.25 -0.77
N PHE A 659 0.72 9.78 -1.89
CA PHE A 659 0.66 8.37 -2.25
C PHE A 659 1.50 7.49 -1.30
N VAL A 660 2.70 7.94 -0.90
CA VAL A 660 3.49 7.25 0.13
C VAL A 660 2.81 7.25 1.50
N ARG A 661 2.12 8.33 1.89
CA ARG A 661 1.28 8.33 3.10
C ARG A 661 0.18 7.26 3.00
N THR A 662 -0.52 7.25 1.88
CA THR A 662 -1.57 6.28 1.58
C THR A 662 -1.05 4.85 1.66
N MET A 663 0.15 4.56 1.14
CA MET A 663 0.77 3.24 1.24
C MET A 663 1.16 2.88 2.69
N GLN A 664 1.62 3.84 3.50
CA GLN A 664 1.89 3.59 4.92
C GLN A 664 0.63 3.19 5.69
N ASP A 665 -0.52 3.82 5.42
CA ASP A 665 -1.81 3.44 6.02
C ASP A 665 -2.32 2.10 5.47
N MET A 666 -2.27 1.94 4.15
CA MET A 666 -2.69 0.73 3.44
C MET A 666 -1.96 -0.52 3.92
N PHE A 667 -0.68 -0.41 4.30
CA PHE A 667 0.13 -1.51 4.81
C PHE A 667 0.35 -1.50 6.32
N ALA A 668 -0.30 -0.57 7.05
CA ALA A 668 -0.15 -0.39 8.50
C ALA A 668 1.32 -0.21 8.96
N LEU A 669 2.09 0.58 8.20
CA LEU A 669 3.47 0.94 8.48
C LEU A 669 3.59 2.18 9.39
N ALA A 670 2.50 2.94 9.54
CA ALA A 670 2.40 4.12 10.40
C ALA A 670 1.19 4.03 11.35
N ASP A 671 1.19 4.88 12.37
CA ASP A 671 0.08 5.10 13.29
C ASP A 671 -0.47 6.52 13.06
N PRO A 672 -1.72 6.67 12.59
CA PRO A 672 -2.36 7.96 12.36
C PRO A 672 -2.40 8.90 13.58
N GLY A 673 -2.27 8.37 14.80
CA GLY A 673 -2.20 9.21 16.00
C GLY A 673 -0.79 9.56 16.47
N VAL A 674 0.24 9.23 15.70
CA VAL A 674 1.64 9.60 15.96
C VAL A 674 2.28 10.11 14.67
N ASN A 675 2.31 11.43 14.48
CA ASN A 675 2.86 12.05 13.26
C ASN A 675 4.29 11.56 12.92
N THR A 676 5.16 11.36 13.91
CA THR A 676 6.55 10.89 13.67
C THR A 676 6.65 9.42 13.23
N SER A 677 5.56 8.65 13.34
CA SER A 677 5.51 7.29 12.79
C SER A 677 5.53 7.30 11.26
N TYR A 678 4.93 8.32 10.63
CA TYR A 678 5.04 8.58 9.20
C TYR A 678 6.47 9.04 8.84
N MET A 679 6.95 8.64 7.67
CA MET A 679 8.29 8.99 7.20
C MET A 679 8.36 10.34 6.50
N ASN A 680 9.39 11.13 6.79
CA ASN A 680 9.76 12.32 6.02
C ASN A 680 8.55 13.25 5.80
N ARG A 681 8.26 13.71 4.59
CA ARG A 681 7.16 14.68 4.34
C ARG A 681 5.76 14.08 4.51
N SER A 682 5.61 12.76 4.52
CA SER A 682 4.29 12.15 4.72
C SER A 682 3.64 12.46 6.08
N LYS A 683 4.41 12.96 7.06
CA LYS A 683 3.88 13.46 8.34
C LYS A 683 3.38 14.90 8.33
N TYR A 684 3.60 15.65 7.24
CA TYR A 684 3.28 17.08 7.14
C TYR A 684 1.77 17.28 6.95
N THR A 685 0.97 16.83 7.92
CA THR A 685 -0.46 17.12 8.04
C THR A 685 -0.67 18.61 8.26
N GLU A 686 -1.91 19.09 8.06
CA GLU A 686 -2.26 20.49 8.39
C GLU A 686 -1.88 20.83 9.84
N LYS A 687 -2.19 19.91 10.76
CA LYS A 687 -1.84 20.05 12.17
C LYS A 687 -0.34 20.08 12.39
N PHE A 688 0.42 19.16 11.78
CA PHE A 688 1.87 19.12 11.93
C PHE A 688 2.53 20.41 11.41
N ILE A 689 2.10 20.89 10.24
CA ILE A 689 2.60 22.14 9.66
C ILE A 689 2.29 23.31 10.59
N ALA A 690 1.05 23.43 11.07
CA ALA A 690 0.64 24.49 11.98
C ALA A 690 1.46 24.49 13.28
N ASP A 691 1.69 23.30 13.87
CA ASP A 691 2.47 23.14 15.11
C ASP A 691 3.97 23.42 14.92
N ASN A 692 4.49 23.36 13.67
CA ASN A 692 5.92 23.44 13.37
C ASN A 692 6.28 24.59 12.40
N LEU A 693 5.39 25.55 12.17
CA LEU A 693 5.57 26.58 11.14
C LEU A 693 6.88 27.38 11.28
N ALA A 694 7.33 27.62 12.53
CA ALA A 694 8.61 28.30 12.80
C ALA A 694 9.84 27.54 12.30
N ASN A 695 9.74 26.21 12.15
CA ASN A 695 10.81 25.33 11.71
C ASN A 695 10.67 24.90 10.24
N LEU A 696 9.52 25.17 9.61
CA LEU A 696 9.24 24.85 8.22
C LEU A 696 9.20 26.12 7.38
N ALA A 697 10.36 26.74 7.18
CA ALA A 697 10.48 28.01 6.48
C ALA A 697 9.93 27.97 5.04
N GLU A 698 9.87 26.78 4.42
CA GLU A 698 9.22 26.56 3.11
C GLU A 698 7.73 26.93 3.11
N TYR A 699 7.02 26.80 4.23
CA TYR A 699 5.60 27.18 4.34
C TYR A 699 5.38 28.61 4.82
N SER A 700 6.45 29.40 5.03
CA SER A 700 6.33 30.79 5.47
C SER A 700 5.55 31.61 4.44
N GLY A 701 4.42 32.20 4.87
CA GLY A 701 3.57 33.03 4.02
C GLY A 701 2.64 32.23 3.09
N SER A 702 2.59 30.90 3.21
CA SER A 702 1.50 30.15 2.61
C SER A 702 0.17 30.50 3.29
N GLY A 703 -0.91 30.49 2.52
CA GLY A 703 -2.26 30.79 3.02
C GLY A 703 -3.29 29.74 2.63
N ASP A 704 -2.86 28.55 2.22
CA ASP A 704 -3.70 27.37 2.04
C ASP A 704 -3.03 26.16 2.69
N THR A 705 -3.27 25.99 3.98
CA THR A 705 -2.68 24.90 4.77
C THR A 705 -3.16 23.52 4.30
N HIS A 706 -4.35 23.45 3.69
CA HIS A 706 -4.84 22.22 3.11
C HIS A 706 -3.99 21.88 1.89
N PHE A 707 -3.88 22.78 0.91
CA PHE A 707 -3.02 22.52 -0.25
C PHE A 707 -1.56 22.18 0.11
N ASP A 708 -1.02 22.76 1.18
CA ASP A 708 0.33 22.44 1.64
C ASP A 708 0.49 21.05 2.26
N ALA A 709 -0.57 20.51 2.86
CA ALA A 709 -0.49 19.33 3.71
C ALA A 709 -0.47 18.01 2.93
N VAL A 710 0.35 17.06 3.39
CA VAL A 710 0.32 15.70 2.88
C VAL A 710 -0.82 14.92 3.55
N ARG A 711 -1.71 14.35 2.74
CA ARG A 711 -2.91 13.63 3.17
C ARG A 711 -2.97 12.23 2.54
N PRO A 712 -3.66 11.29 3.20
CA PRO A 712 -4.01 10.03 2.55
C PRO A 712 -5.03 10.30 1.43
N MET A 713 -4.96 9.54 0.35
CA MET A 713 -5.84 9.68 -0.81
C MET A 713 -7.20 9.01 -0.55
N ASN A 714 -7.95 9.60 0.38
CA ASN A 714 -9.20 9.05 0.91
C ASN A 714 -10.46 9.83 0.49
N HIS A 715 -10.29 10.94 -0.25
CA HIS A 715 -11.34 11.84 -0.71
C HIS A 715 -12.25 12.41 0.41
N THR A 716 -11.77 12.49 1.64
CA THR A 716 -12.57 12.95 2.79
C THR A 716 -12.75 14.46 2.86
N TYR A 717 -11.88 15.22 2.18
CA TYR A 717 -12.00 16.67 2.15
C TYR A 717 -13.17 17.12 1.27
N VAL A 718 -14.01 18.03 1.79
CA VAL A 718 -15.09 18.64 1.01
C VAL A 718 -14.53 19.88 0.33
N MET A 719 -14.28 19.80 -0.97
CA MET A 719 -13.85 20.96 -1.76
C MET A 719 -14.90 22.07 -1.67
N LYS A 720 -14.49 23.27 -1.23
CA LYS A 720 -15.31 24.47 -1.16
C LYS A 720 -15.10 25.33 -2.39
N ALA A 721 -16.09 26.16 -2.70
CA ALA A 721 -15.92 27.18 -3.74
C ALA A 721 -14.74 28.09 -3.36
N GLY A 722 -13.74 28.20 -4.24
CA GLY A 722 -12.52 28.98 -3.99
C GLY A 722 -11.30 28.17 -3.55
N ASP A 723 -11.46 26.91 -3.17
CA ASP A 723 -10.32 26.03 -2.86
C ASP A 723 -9.47 25.81 -4.12
N ARG A 724 -8.16 25.60 -3.94
CA ARG A 724 -7.24 25.41 -5.06
C ARG A 724 -7.45 24.07 -5.74
N VAL A 725 -7.55 24.08 -7.07
CA VAL A 725 -7.56 22.89 -7.93
C VAL A 725 -6.55 23.05 -9.06
N SER A 726 -6.24 21.95 -9.74
CA SER A 726 -5.24 21.88 -10.82
C SER A 726 -5.52 22.85 -11.97
N GLY A 727 -4.43 23.34 -12.56
CA GLY A 727 -4.37 24.12 -13.80
C GLY A 727 -4.26 25.63 -13.56
N GLY A 728 -3.40 26.30 -14.33
CA GLY A 728 -3.55 27.72 -14.57
C GLY A 728 -4.83 28.00 -15.37
N ALA A 729 -5.34 29.22 -15.30
CA ALA A 729 -6.56 29.62 -16.05
C ALA A 729 -6.40 29.57 -17.58
N THR A 730 -5.21 29.27 -18.11
CA THR A 730 -4.93 29.16 -19.55
C THR A 730 -3.84 28.12 -19.81
N ALA A 731 -3.98 27.30 -20.85
CA ALA A 731 -2.89 26.42 -21.29
C ALA A 731 -1.64 27.25 -21.62
N GLY A 732 -0.50 26.93 -21.02
CA GLY A 732 0.77 27.63 -21.25
C GLY A 732 1.00 28.93 -20.46
N SER A 733 0.20 29.26 -19.45
CA SER A 733 0.48 30.37 -18.52
C SER A 733 0.85 29.88 -17.13
N GLY A 734 2.05 30.23 -16.65
CA GLY A 734 2.56 29.74 -15.37
C GLY A 734 1.79 30.26 -14.15
N GLY A 735 1.62 29.41 -13.15
CA GLY A 735 0.75 29.74 -12.02
C GLY A 735 0.67 28.68 -10.94
N SER A 736 1.78 28.38 -10.27
CA SER A 736 1.67 27.86 -8.90
C SER A 736 2.49 28.76 -7.97
N GLY A 737 1.91 29.11 -6.83
CA GLY A 737 2.60 29.89 -5.78
C GLY A 737 2.28 31.38 -5.71
N SER A 738 1.52 31.96 -6.65
CA SER A 738 0.92 33.30 -6.46
C SER A 738 -0.59 33.15 -6.36
N PHE A 739 -1.20 33.75 -5.33
CA PHE A 739 -2.65 33.65 -5.05
C PHE A 739 -3.57 34.02 -6.22
N ASN A 740 -3.05 34.67 -7.26
CA ASN A 740 -3.85 35.34 -8.27
C ASN A 740 -4.10 34.54 -9.57
N ASN A 741 -3.47 33.37 -9.80
CA ASN A 741 -3.45 32.73 -11.13
C ASN A 741 -3.83 31.22 -11.22
N GLY A 742 -4.26 30.56 -10.14
CA GLY A 742 -4.66 29.14 -10.16
C GLY A 742 -6.17 28.93 -10.38
N ASN A 743 -6.57 27.77 -10.92
CA ASN A 743 -7.97 27.37 -10.97
C ASN A 743 -8.52 27.15 -9.55
N VAL A 744 -9.78 27.53 -9.36
CA VAL A 744 -10.50 27.34 -8.10
C VAL A 744 -11.66 26.38 -8.29
N ALA A 745 -11.91 25.53 -7.29
CA ALA A 745 -13.07 24.67 -7.28
C ALA A 745 -14.36 25.51 -7.32
N SER A 746 -15.36 25.04 -8.07
CA SER A 746 -16.72 25.62 -8.02
C SER A 746 -17.49 25.18 -6.76
N GLY A 747 -17.06 24.07 -6.15
CA GLY A 747 -17.66 23.44 -4.97
C GLY A 747 -19.13 22.99 -5.13
N PRO A 748 -19.66 22.23 -4.16
CA PRO A 748 -18.99 21.16 -3.44
C PRO A 748 -18.86 19.88 -4.29
N ASP A 749 -17.80 19.10 -4.06
CA ASP A 749 -17.74 17.70 -4.54
C ASP A 749 -18.61 16.85 -3.62
N SER A 750 -19.80 16.49 -4.11
CA SER A 750 -20.82 15.81 -3.32
C SER A 750 -20.61 14.30 -3.20
N THR A 751 -19.65 13.72 -3.93
CA THR A 751 -19.46 12.26 -3.94
C THR A 751 -18.58 11.81 -2.79
N GLN A 752 -17.45 12.49 -2.55
CA GLN A 752 -16.46 12.20 -1.50
C GLN A 752 -16.11 10.72 -1.36
N THR A 753 -16.21 9.98 -2.46
CA THR A 753 -15.95 8.55 -2.48
C THR A 753 -14.45 8.35 -2.56
N ASN A 754 -13.88 7.57 -1.65
CA ASN A 754 -12.47 7.19 -1.70
C ASN A 754 -12.16 6.44 -3.02
N ILE A 755 -11.12 6.85 -3.74
CA ILE A 755 -10.68 6.19 -4.99
C ILE A 755 -10.20 4.74 -4.79
N PHE A 756 -9.81 4.38 -3.57
CA PHE A 756 -9.46 3.03 -3.12
C PHE A 756 -10.63 2.29 -2.43
N ALA A 757 -11.85 2.86 -2.40
CA ALA A 757 -12.99 2.23 -1.76
C ALA A 757 -13.27 0.82 -2.33
N LEU A 758 -13.68 -0.09 -1.46
CA LEU A 758 -13.97 -1.49 -1.83
C LEU A 758 -15.45 -1.73 -2.10
N ARG A 759 -16.33 -0.79 -1.71
CA ARG A 759 -17.79 -0.85 -1.81
C ARG A 759 -18.41 0.54 -1.77
#